data_AF-E8LMJ5-F1
#
_entry.id   AF-E8LMJ5-F1
#
_cell.length_a   1.000
_cell.length_b   1.000
_cell.length_c   1.000
_cell.angle_alpha   90.00
_cell.angle_beta   90.00
_cell.angle_gamma   90.00
#
_symmetry.space_group_name_H-M   'P 1'
#
loop_
_entity.id
_entity.type
_entity.pdbx_description
1 polymer ?
#
loop_
_entity_poly.entity_id
_entity_poly.type
_entity_poly.pdbx_seq_one_letter_code
_entity_poly.pdbx_strand_id
1 'polypeptide(L)'
;MYFKGRHVSEVLAGSGLEGIAINGAEWDGSEWYYELSHFELERSMMSHQNYRNYTFFMEAELAAMQDLGYTIDRKNFYGRSIYANGQTIVNTQGFYARNSEGSAYLEGKVNTATLGTGLHVYGKNNNITQAADLLAGGTGGVGMRVDGSNNVLTIADGVQVRADGLNGTGVLFAYGSNHKLNVGGLITALGKNGKALCFDFGGNLLGNETEYRGSYIWTCEYENKDMFSVIDENTGKLKYTEYDDNGFEITNYGALMSEVNISGTIAGSAAAVYISDNALVQELNVLPGASIVGDIVSKWDPNNDNITDRAKNNEEIDLTTALNFGAAAGGTSYADRKFAMTLYGSIDGFDSFDMSLTDGELTVLGHTETASLYNNGELTLLGKNEDGYVLETQKLTLSDNSLLRLPAYAFVDAYSAELAGSLAMLIPQDYYSNGDEKQISVTLKYDNSSGDFNITNLEALSPTLSIRDITAKSHSGTGETKYFMSGTVYRNADAYAQYADSLASASVGYALVHLADSADSPYADLLSALDFSSLSGCSIRKALHSVSAESYSAAAQASLRQLNAENRMMFYRQWAEPIDKINGTRIYGDLLYGSYDSDGASWDSDGFSAVVGADAKLSSEWTAGINLTLSSLNTDIGGDNDADADATSVLLGMRALYRPELAGFYLQGNLRAGIQNGKMDRTVSVNGYHAKMDSDWLSFIGTAQAAVGYDLLSAGDGYNFRTGPFAGVNYSLIRIPDIDESGSAAIDVDGTTYDSLPLELGWRFKLQQELKSGSTFELFADASFFYDVMNNEDHTEAAFKYACAPSFDSELEHDGRSGAYLNLGAQLKLANGFSAGLSCGAETGSDLTGLNMSADFAYLF
;
A
#
# COMPACT_ATOMS: atom_id res chain seq x y z
N MET A 1 -41.01 16.03 -37.29
CA MET A 1 -42.02 15.07 -36.75
C MET A 1 -41.47 14.42 -35.49
N TYR A 2 -42.24 13.66 -34.70
CA TYR A 2 -41.72 12.99 -33.49
C TYR A 2 -42.09 11.51 -33.41
N PHE A 3 -41.12 10.66 -33.05
CA PHE A 3 -41.34 9.28 -32.63
C PHE A 3 -41.75 9.24 -31.16
N LYS A 4 -42.85 8.54 -30.86
CA LYS A 4 -43.33 8.34 -29.49
C LYS A 4 -43.60 6.86 -29.26
N GLY A 5 -43.10 6.36 -28.14
CA GLY A 5 -43.40 5.02 -27.64
C GLY A 5 -43.33 5.00 -26.12
N ARG A 6 -43.63 3.85 -25.51
CA ARG A 6 -43.70 3.71 -24.05
C ARG A 6 -42.31 3.88 -23.44
N HIS A 7 -41.30 3.23 -24.00
CA HIS A 7 -39.93 3.29 -23.51
C HIS A 7 -39.27 4.64 -23.80
N VAL A 8 -39.54 5.25 -24.96
CA VAL A 8 -39.08 6.61 -25.26
C VAL A 8 -39.67 7.62 -24.26
N SER A 9 -40.96 7.49 -23.95
CA SER A 9 -41.62 8.36 -22.97
C SER A 9 -41.06 8.20 -21.54
N GLU A 10 -40.59 6.99 -21.19
CA GLU A 10 -39.89 6.74 -19.92
C GLU A 10 -38.55 7.47 -19.85
N VAL A 11 -37.74 7.41 -20.91
CA VAL A 11 -36.41 8.05 -20.97
C VAL A 11 -36.51 9.58 -21.01
N LEU A 12 -37.47 10.11 -21.77
CA LEU A 12 -37.65 11.56 -21.92
C LEU A 12 -38.49 12.18 -20.79
N ALA A 13 -38.87 11.41 -19.76
CA ALA A 13 -39.72 11.88 -18.69
C ALA A 13 -39.14 13.14 -18.00
N GLY A 14 -39.96 14.18 -17.89
CA GLY A 14 -39.57 15.45 -17.27
C GLY A 14 -38.70 16.37 -18.15
N SER A 15 -38.36 15.97 -19.39
CA SER A 15 -37.56 16.81 -20.30
C SER A 15 -38.34 17.93 -20.98
N GLY A 16 -39.66 17.77 -21.09
CA GLY A 16 -40.50 18.65 -21.92
C GLY A 16 -40.45 18.32 -23.42
N LEU A 17 -39.63 17.36 -23.85
CA LEU A 17 -39.60 16.88 -25.23
C LEU A 17 -40.84 16.05 -25.54
N GLU A 18 -41.42 16.27 -26.72
CA GLU A 18 -42.62 15.57 -27.16
C GLU A 18 -42.38 14.11 -27.57
N GLY A 19 -41.14 13.77 -27.90
CA GLY A 19 -40.70 12.49 -28.47
C GLY A 19 -39.32 12.70 -29.11
N ILE A 20 -38.77 11.67 -29.75
CA ILE A 20 -37.51 11.81 -30.51
C ILE A 20 -37.85 12.48 -31.83
N ALA A 21 -37.19 13.60 -32.15
CA ALA A 21 -37.39 14.26 -33.43
C ALA A 21 -36.99 13.32 -34.58
N ILE A 22 -37.73 13.34 -35.69
CA ILE A 22 -37.43 12.60 -36.92
C ILE A 22 -37.30 13.59 -38.07
N ASN A 23 -36.30 13.38 -38.92
CA ASN A 23 -36.10 14.12 -40.15
C ASN A 23 -37.36 14.07 -41.03
N GLY A 24 -37.91 15.23 -41.35
CA GLY A 24 -39.26 15.34 -41.90
C GLY A 24 -39.30 15.23 -43.42
N ALA A 25 -38.57 16.08 -44.11
CA ALA A 25 -38.51 16.10 -45.56
C ALA A 25 -37.14 16.62 -46.00
N GLU A 26 -36.65 16.11 -47.11
CA GLU A 26 -35.39 16.51 -47.73
C GLU A 26 -35.59 16.99 -49.15
N TRP A 27 -34.66 17.82 -49.60
CA TRP A 27 -34.63 18.36 -50.94
C TRP A 27 -33.64 17.58 -51.79
N ASP A 28 -34.09 16.96 -52.88
CA ASP A 28 -33.23 16.18 -53.78
C ASP A 28 -32.53 17.03 -54.86
N GLY A 29 -32.71 18.35 -54.83
CA GLY A 29 -32.30 19.26 -55.91
C GLY A 29 -33.45 19.76 -56.77
N SER A 30 -34.64 19.15 -56.69
CA SER A 30 -35.80 19.47 -57.54
C SER A 30 -37.16 19.46 -56.83
N GLU A 31 -37.36 18.59 -55.85
CA GLU A 31 -38.58 18.54 -55.03
C GLU A 31 -38.29 18.11 -53.59
N TRP A 32 -39.23 18.42 -52.68
CA TRP A 32 -39.18 17.95 -51.30
C TRP A 32 -39.81 16.56 -51.20
N TYR A 33 -39.09 15.58 -50.64
CA TYR A 33 -39.59 14.23 -50.38
C TYR A 33 -39.55 13.92 -48.88
N TYR A 34 -40.46 13.05 -48.41
CA TYR A 34 -40.44 12.55 -47.04
C TYR A 34 -39.30 11.54 -46.87
N GLU A 35 -38.34 11.85 -46.01
CA GLU A 35 -37.15 11.02 -45.78
C GLU A 35 -37.39 10.05 -44.61
N LEU A 36 -37.70 10.58 -43.42
CA LEU A 36 -38.16 9.87 -42.22
C LEU A 36 -37.22 8.79 -41.65
N SER A 37 -35.98 8.67 -42.12
CA SER A 37 -35.09 7.56 -41.74
C SER A 37 -34.11 7.92 -40.62
N HIS A 38 -33.97 9.22 -40.30
CA HIS A 38 -33.05 9.73 -39.28
C HIS A 38 -33.74 10.18 -37.97
N PHE A 39 -33.11 9.84 -36.83
CA PHE A 39 -33.47 10.40 -35.53
C PHE A 39 -32.68 11.67 -35.25
N GLU A 40 -33.37 12.78 -35.07
CA GLU A 40 -32.80 14.13 -34.97
C GLU A 40 -32.49 14.53 -33.52
N LEU A 41 -31.76 13.68 -32.79
CA LEU A 41 -31.13 14.10 -31.53
C LEU A 41 -29.81 14.82 -31.84
N GLU A 42 -29.53 15.89 -31.11
CA GLU A 42 -28.32 16.70 -31.32
C GLU A 42 -27.06 15.82 -31.25
N ARG A 43 -26.20 15.90 -32.28
CA ARG A 43 -24.89 15.25 -32.38
C ARG A 43 -24.89 13.72 -32.36
N SER A 44 -26.07 13.09 -32.43
CA SER A 44 -26.23 11.64 -32.48
C SER A 44 -25.66 11.03 -33.76
N MET A 45 -25.17 9.80 -33.69
CA MET A 45 -24.82 9.01 -34.89
C MET A 45 -26.02 8.79 -35.83
N MET A 46 -27.26 8.80 -35.32
CA MET A 46 -28.47 8.56 -36.12
C MET A 46 -29.07 9.82 -36.71
N SER A 47 -28.55 11.01 -36.38
CA SER A 47 -29.08 12.27 -36.89
C SER A 47 -28.63 12.55 -38.31
N HIS A 48 -29.37 13.41 -39.00
CA HIS A 48 -29.01 13.97 -40.30
C HIS A 48 -28.26 15.31 -40.16
N GLN A 49 -27.58 15.54 -39.02
CA GLN A 49 -26.78 16.76 -38.79
C GLN A 49 -25.41 16.67 -39.45
N ASN A 50 -24.80 17.81 -39.79
CA ASN A 50 -23.43 17.82 -40.32
C ASN A 50 -22.37 17.49 -39.25
N TYR A 51 -22.59 17.89 -38.00
CA TYR A 51 -21.70 17.57 -36.88
C TYR A 51 -22.27 16.46 -35.99
N ARG A 52 -21.56 15.33 -35.90
CA ARG A 52 -21.94 14.18 -35.07
C ARG A 52 -20.72 13.65 -34.33
N ASN A 53 -20.73 13.71 -33.00
CA ASN A 53 -19.62 13.25 -32.15
C ASN A 53 -20.06 12.21 -31.10
N TYR A 54 -21.33 11.79 -31.12
CA TYR A 54 -21.81 10.68 -30.31
C TYR A 54 -21.80 9.40 -31.15
N THR A 55 -20.80 8.55 -30.92
CA THR A 55 -20.46 7.40 -31.79
C THR A 55 -21.22 6.11 -31.46
N PHE A 56 -22.26 6.20 -30.64
CA PHE A 56 -23.12 5.09 -30.21
C PHE A 56 -24.58 5.55 -30.12
N PHE A 57 -25.53 4.62 -30.03
CA PHE A 57 -26.94 4.96 -29.86
C PHE A 57 -27.17 5.59 -28.48
N MET A 58 -27.77 6.77 -28.45
CA MET A 58 -28.20 7.38 -27.18
C MET A 58 -29.31 6.56 -26.53
N GLU A 59 -29.50 6.73 -25.21
CA GLU A 59 -30.52 5.96 -24.48
C GLU A 59 -31.92 6.08 -25.11
N ALA A 60 -32.32 7.28 -25.55
CA ALA A 60 -33.62 7.49 -26.19
C ALA A 60 -33.76 6.68 -27.49
N GLU A 61 -32.69 6.55 -28.28
CA GLU A 61 -32.70 5.82 -29.55
C GLU A 61 -32.76 4.30 -29.31
N LEU A 62 -32.02 3.80 -28.31
CA LEU A 62 -32.19 2.41 -27.85
C LEU A 62 -33.61 2.15 -27.34
N ALA A 63 -34.23 3.12 -26.66
CA ALA A 63 -35.61 3.03 -26.23
C ALA A 63 -36.59 3.00 -27.41
N ALA A 64 -36.32 3.74 -28.47
CA ALA A 64 -37.09 3.67 -29.71
C ALA A 64 -36.99 2.28 -30.35
N MET A 65 -35.80 1.68 -30.37
CA MET A 65 -35.62 0.30 -30.83
C MET A 65 -36.42 -0.70 -29.97
N GLN A 66 -36.47 -0.52 -28.66
CA GLN A 66 -37.33 -1.34 -27.79
C GLN A 66 -38.82 -1.18 -28.13
N ASP A 67 -39.28 0.05 -28.35
CA ASP A 67 -40.66 0.34 -28.75
C ASP A 67 -41.00 -0.22 -30.15
N LEU A 68 -39.99 -0.38 -31.03
CA LEU A 68 -40.11 -1.04 -32.34
C LEU A 68 -40.08 -2.58 -32.25
N GLY A 69 -39.86 -3.17 -31.06
CA GLY A 69 -39.93 -4.60 -30.80
C GLY A 69 -38.58 -5.31 -30.67
N TYR A 70 -37.46 -4.59 -30.63
CA TYR A 70 -36.14 -5.19 -30.36
C TYR A 70 -35.99 -5.55 -28.88
N THR A 71 -35.39 -6.72 -28.60
CA THR A 71 -35.07 -7.15 -27.23
C THR A 71 -33.70 -6.64 -26.83
N ILE A 72 -33.65 -5.53 -26.09
CA ILE A 72 -32.41 -4.84 -25.67
C ILE A 72 -32.48 -4.58 -24.17
N ASP A 73 -31.45 -4.94 -23.40
CA ASP A 73 -31.27 -4.42 -22.03
C ASP A 73 -30.56 -3.06 -22.10
N ARG A 74 -31.35 -2.01 -22.31
CA ARG A 74 -30.85 -0.63 -22.40
C ARG A 74 -30.10 -0.19 -21.13
N LYS A 75 -30.54 -0.66 -19.96
CA LYS A 75 -29.91 -0.34 -18.67
C LYS A 75 -28.57 -1.04 -18.48
N ASN A 76 -28.20 -1.98 -19.35
CA ASN A 76 -26.82 -2.48 -19.42
C ASN A 76 -25.85 -1.43 -19.99
N PHE A 77 -26.34 -0.50 -20.82
CA PHE A 77 -25.54 0.52 -21.49
C PHE A 77 -25.67 1.91 -20.85
N TYR A 78 -26.80 2.20 -20.21
CA TYR A 78 -27.05 3.51 -19.58
C TYR A 78 -27.49 3.36 -18.13
N GLY A 79 -26.77 4.00 -17.20
CA GLY A 79 -27.20 4.13 -15.81
C GLY A 79 -28.39 5.08 -15.67
N ARG A 80 -28.22 6.31 -16.16
CA ARG A 80 -29.25 7.34 -16.26
C ARG A 80 -28.92 8.34 -17.37
N SER A 81 -29.93 8.77 -18.13
CA SER A 81 -29.81 9.93 -19.03
C SER A 81 -30.69 11.10 -18.57
N ILE A 82 -30.19 12.33 -18.72
CA ILE A 82 -30.88 13.58 -18.37
C ILE A 82 -31.05 14.41 -19.65
N TYR A 83 -32.25 14.35 -20.23
CA TYR A 83 -32.65 15.15 -21.40
C TYR A 83 -33.27 16.50 -21.03
N ALA A 84 -33.57 16.73 -19.75
CA ALA A 84 -34.22 17.94 -19.26
C ALA A 84 -33.25 19.12 -19.15
N ASN A 85 -33.80 20.34 -19.27
CA ASN A 85 -33.08 21.60 -19.10
C ASN A 85 -33.48 22.29 -17.79
N GLY A 86 -32.58 23.10 -17.22
CA GLY A 86 -32.89 24.01 -16.12
C GLY A 86 -33.24 23.31 -14.79
N GLN A 87 -32.81 22.06 -14.59
CA GLN A 87 -33.17 21.25 -13.43
C GLN A 87 -32.09 21.26 -12.35
N THR A 88 -32.51 21.12 -11.09
CA THR A 88 -31.62 20.75 -9.98
C THR A 88 -31.88 19.30 -9.61
N ILE A 89 -30.86 18.44 -9.74
CA ILE A 89 -31.00 16.98 -9.67
C ILE A 89 -29.96 16.40 -8.69
N VAL A 90 -30.44 15.65 -7.70
CA VAL A 90 -29.58 14.71 -6.96
C VAL A 90 -29.77 13.33 -7.58
N ASN A 91 -28.72 12.80 -8.22
CA ASN A 91 -28.76 11.48 -8.82
C ASN A 91 -28.27 10.42 -7.83
N THR A 92 -29.23 9.74 -7.21
CA THR A 92 -28.99 8.57 -6.34
C THR A 92 -29.00 7.24 -7.10
N GLN A 93 -29.07 7.26 -8.44
CA GLN A 93 -29.01 6.06 -9.27
C GLN A 93 -27.57 5.79 -9.67
N GLY A 94 -27.08 4.60 -9.33
CA GLY A 94 -25.77 4.10 -9.74
C GLY A 94 -25.79 3.34 -11.07
N PHE A 95 -24.60 2.94 -11.53
CA PHE A 95 -24.42 2.10 -12.72
C PHE A 95 -23.53 0.90 -12.40
N TYR A 96 -24.11 -0.29 -12.50
CA TYR A 96 -23.50 -1.54 -12.08
C TYR A 96 -23.74 -2.66 -13.10
N ALA A 97 -23.11 -3.81 -12.90
CA ALA A 97 -23.39 -5.01 -13.70
C ALA A 97 -24.87 -5.40 -13.63
N ARG A 98 -25.40 -5.94 -14.73
CA ARG A 98 -26.77 -6.47 -14.79
C ARG A 98 -26.79 -7.94 -14.36
N ASN A 99 -27.90 -8.40 -13.78
CA ASN A 99 -28.14 -9.83 -13.61
C ASN A 99 -28.36 -10.52 -14.98
N SER A 100 -28.30 -11.86 -15.02
CA SER A 100 -28.44 -12.63 -16.26
C SER A 100 -29.77 -12.42 -16.98
N GLU A 101 -30.81 -11.96 -16.28
CA GLU A 101 -32.13 -11.67 -16.82
C GLU A 101 -32.26 -10.23 -17.37
N GLY A 102 -31.28 -9.37 -17.13
CA GLY A 102 -31.34 -7.94 -17.49
C GLY A 102 -32.42 -7.16 -16.73
N SER A 103 -32.85 -7.64 -15.56
CA SER A 103 -33.96 -7.05 -14.79
C SER A 103 -33.50 -6.11 -13.67
N ALA A 104 -32.29 -6.30 -13.12
CA ALA A 104 -31.77 -5.53 -11.99
C ALA A 104 -30.25 -5.30 -12.05
N TYR A 105 -29.79 -4.25 -11.37
CA TYR A 105 -28.38 -4.02 -11.09
C TYR A 105 -27.88 -4.88 -9.94
N LEU A 106 -26.63 -5.31 -10.04
CA LEU A 106 -25.86 -5.96 -8.98
C LEU A 106 -24.99 -4.89 -8.32
N GLU A 107 -25.52 -4.22 -7.30
CA GLU A 107 -24.87 -3.11 -6.61
C GLU A 107 -23.42 -3.43 -6.20
N GLY A 108 -22.51 -2.49 -6.44
CA GLY A 108 -21.07 -2.63 -6.19
C GLY A 108 -20.32 -3.49 -7.22
N LYS A 109 -20.99 -4.17 -8.15
CA LYS A 109 -20.31 -4.94 -9.22
C LYS A 109 -20.09 -4.09 -10.47
N VAL A 110 -18.86 -4.11 -10.98
CA VAL A 110 -18.45 -3.37 -12.19
C VAL A 110 -19.21 -3.85 -13.42
N ASN A 111 -19.79 -2.93 -14.18
CA ASN A 111 -20.38 -3.20 -15.49
C ASN A 111 -19.28 -3.23 -16.56
N THR A 112 -19.23 -4.29 -17.37
CA THR A 112 -18.22 -4.48 -18.43
C THR A 112 -18.76 -4.25 -19.85
N ALA A 113 -19.96 -3.68 -19.99
CA ALA A 113 -20.55 -3.33 -21.27
C ALA A 113 -19.66 -2.34 -22.06
N THR A 114 -19.33 -2.70 -23.30
CA THR A 114 -18.57 -1.82 -24.21
C THR A 114 -19.37 -0.56 -24.48
N LEU A 115 -18.72 0.61 -24.38
CA LEU A 115 -19.33 1.95 -24.50
C LEU A 115 -20.45 2.23 -23.49
N GLY A 116 -20.51 1.47 -22.38
CA GLY A 116 -21.46 1.73 -21.30
C GLY A 116 -21.23 3.11 -20.68
N THR A 117 -22.30 3.89 -20.54
CA THR A 117 -22.30 5.24 -19.97
C THR A 117 -23.06 5.27 -18.65
N GLY A 118 -22.39 5.60 -17.55
CA GLY A 118 -23.04 5.66 -16.23
C GLY A 118 -24.09 6.76 -16.15
N LEU A 119 -23.70 8.01 -16.40
CA LEU A 119 -24.58 9.17 -16.47
C LEU A 119 -24.42 9.89 -17.81
N HIS A 120 -25.50 10.09 -18.56
CA HIS A 120 -25.52 10.93 -19.75
C HIS A 120 -26.29 12.22 -19.48
N VAL A 121 -25.68 13.38 -19.71
CA VAL A 121 -26.29 14.70 -19.54
C VAL A 121 -26.42 15.35 -20.91
N TYR A 122 -27.59 15.18 -21.53
CA TYR A 122 -27.93 15.78 -22.82
C TYR A 122 -28.40 17.24 -22.66
N GLY A 123 -29.20 17.51 -21.63
CA GLY A 123 -29.81 18.83 -21.43
C GLY A 123 -28.84 19.92 -20.95
N LYS A 124 -29.35 21.16 -20.91
CA LYS A 124 -28.60 22.39 -20.65
C LYS A 124 -29.06 23.08 -19.35
N ASN A 125 -28.21 23.92 -18.76
CA ASN A 125 -28.51 24.73 -17.56
C ASN A 125 -28.91 23.90 -16.32
N ASN A 126 -28.39 22.68 -16.17
CA ASN A 126 -28.71 21.82 -15.04
C ASN A 126 -27.69 21.96 -13.90
N ASN A 127 -28.14 21.78 -12.66
CA ASN A 127 -27.29 21.59 -11.49
C ASN A 127 -27.45 20.15 -10.98
N ILE A 128 -26.43 19.33 -11.14
CA ILE A 128 -26.48 17.88 -10.92
C ILE A 128 -25.49 17.50 -9.83
N THR A 129 -25.97 16.80 -8.81
CA THR A 129 -25.13 16.14 -7.80
C THR A 129 -25.21 14.62 -8.00
N GLN A 130 -24.11 13.97 -8.35
CA GLN A 130 -24.02 12.51 -8.34
C GLN A 130 -23.80 12.02 -6.90
N ALA A 131 -24.68 11.14 -6.42
CA ALA A 131 -24.72 10.64 -5.05
C ALA A 131 -24.69 9.10 -4.95
N ALA A 132 -24.38 8.40 -6.05
CA ALA A 132 -24.23 6.95 -6.11
C ALA A 132 -23.11 6.56 -7.09
N ASP A 133 -22.53 5.38 -6.92
CA ASP A 133 -21.37 4.96 -7.72
C ASP A 133 -21.73 4.65 -9.18
N LEU A 134 -20.82 5.00 -10.08
CA LEU A 134 -20.90 4.69 -11.51
C LEU A 134 -19.69 3.82 -11.90
N LEU A 135 -19.91 2.51 -12.09
CA LEU A 135 -18.85 1.53 -12.36
C LEU A 135 -18.90 1.03 -13.82
N ALA A 136 -18.42 1.87 -14.74
CA ALA A 136 -18.42 1.66 -16.19
C ALA A 136 -17.10 1.05 -16.72
N GLY A 137 -16.70 -0.12 -16.22
CA GLY A 137 -15.42 -0.78 -16.54
C GLY A 137 -15.33 -1.51 -17.90
N GLY A 138 -16.25 -1.29 -18.83
CA GLY A 138 -16.18 -1.87 -20.18
C GLY A 138 -15.19 -1.15 -21.09
N THR A 139 -14.88 -1.74 -22.25
CA THR A 139 -14.03 -1.06 -23.26
C THR A 139 -14.73 0.20 -23.77
N GLY A 140 -14.02 1.34 -23.73
CA GLY A 140 -14.58 2.66 -24.04
C GLY A 140 -15.72 3.08 -23.11
N GLY A 141 -15.84 2.46 -21.94
CA GLY A 141 -16.85 2.83 -20.94
C GLY A 141 -16.63 4.26 -20.44
N VAL A 142 -17.73 4.97 -20.19
CA VAL A 142 -17.70 6.35 -19.71
C VAL A 142 -18.48 6.44 -18.39
N GLY A 143 -17.85 6.92 -17.33
CA GLY A 143 -18.55 7.12 -16.07
C GLY A 143 -19.66 8.17 -16.22
N MET A 144 -19.31 9.34 -16.74
CA MET A 144 -20.25 10.43 -17.04
C MET A 144 -19.93 11.09 -18.38
N ARG A 145 -20.94 11.29 -19.24
CA ARG A 145 -20.82 12.04 -20.50
C ARG A 145 -21.76 13.24 -20.50
N VAL A 146 -21.25 14.43 -20.83
CA VAL A 146 -22.02 15.68 -20.89
C VAL A 146 -21.96 16.26 -22.30
N ASP A 147 -23.13 16.44 -22.93
CA ASP A 147 -23.27 16.98 -24.29
C ASP A 147 -24.09 18.29 -24.33
N GLY A 148 -24.52 18.81 -23.17
CA GLY A 148 -25.33 20.02 -23.03
C GLY A 148 -24.51 21.32 -22.98
N SER A 149 -24.97 22.35 -22.25
CA SER A 149 -24.22 23.60 -21.99
C SER A 149 -24.65 24.23 -20.68
N ASN A 150 -23.79 25.05 -20.05
CA ASN A 150 -24.08 25.73 -18.78
C ASN A 150 -24.49 24.77 -17.64
N ASN A 151 -24.02 23.51 -17.67
CA ASN A 151 -24.31 22.53 -16.62
C ASN A 151 -23.29 22.65 -15.49
N VAL A 152 -23.76 22.56 -14.25
CA VAL A 152 -22.95 22.36 -13.04
C VAL A 152 -23.06 20.90 -12.63
N LEU A 153 -21.94 20.19 -12.59
CA LEU A 153 -21.86 18.79 -12.18
C LEU A 153 -21.01 18.69 -10.91
N THR A 154 -21.55 18.06 -9.88
CA THR A 154 -20.86 17.83 -8.60
C THR A 154 -20.84 16.34 -8.29
N ILE A 155 -19.65 15.78 -8.09
CA ILE A 155 -19.46 14.41 -7.63
C ILE A 155 -19.27 14.49 -6.12
N ALA A 156 -20.23 13.95 -5.37
CA ALA A 156 -20.21 14.03 -3.92
C ALA A 156 -19.01 13.27 -3.31
N ASP A 157 -18.62 13.67 -2.11
CA ASP A 157 -17.64 12.93 -1.31
C ASP A 157 -18.10 11.47 -1.08
N GLY A 158 -17.16 10.54 -1.07
CA GLY A 158 -17.42 9.10 -0.94
C GLY A 158 -18.03 8.41 -2.18
N VAL A 159 -18.35 9.13 -3.26
CA VAL A 159 -18.85 8.54 -4.51
C VAL A 159 -17.70 8.11 -5.42
N GLN A 160 -17.84 6.96 -6.06
CA GLN A 160 -16.88 6.43 -7.03
C GLN A 160 -17.40 6.51 -8.47
N VAL A 161 -16.61 7.08 -9.37
CA VAL A 161 -16.83 7.07 -10.82
C VAL A 161 -15.66 6.32 -11.46
N ARG A 162 -15.87 5.06 -11.82
CA ARG A 162 -14.80 4.16 -12.28
C ARG A 162 -15.05 3.71 -13.71
N ALA A 163 -14.10 4.00 -14.59
CA ALA A 163 -14.08 3.60 -15.98
C ALA A 163 -12.76 2.87 -16.29
N ASP A 164 -12.44 1.84 -15.50
CA ASP A 164 -11.14 1.16 -15.51
C ASP A 164 -10.94 0.18 -16.68
N GLY A 165 -11.79 0.23 -17.71
CA GLY A 165 -11.66 -0.56 -18.94
C GLY A 165 -10.68 0.04 -19.95
N LEU A 166 -10.34 -0.71 -21.01
CA LEU A 166 -9.52 -0.22 -22.12
C LEU A 166 -10.15 1.03 -22.75
N ASN A 167 -9.37 2.11 -22.93
CA ASN A 167 -9.82 3.42 -23.41
C ASN A 167 -10.98 4.02 -22.57
N GLY A 168 -11.11 3.64 -21.30
CA GLY A 168 -12.17 4.14 -20.44
C GLY A 168 -12.00 5.62 -20.08
N THR A 169 -13.11 6.31 -19.86
CA THR A 169 -13.12 7.73 -19.46
C THR A 169 -13.97 7.93 -18.20
N GLY A 170 -13.40 8.50 -17.14
CA GLY A 170 -14.15 8.76 -15.92
C GLY A 170 -15.28 9.75 -16.15
N VAL A 171 -14.93 10.99 -16.51
CA VAL A 171 -15.87 12.06 -16.86
C VAL A 171 -15.45 12.69 -18.18
N LEU A 172 -16.38 12.72 -19.14
CA LEU A 172 -16.23 13.31 -20.47
C LEU A 172 -17.19 14.49 -20.63
N PHE A 173 -16.64 15.68 -20.87
CA PHE A 173 -17.41 16.79 -21.44
C PHE A 173 -17.16 16.80 -22.94
N ALA A 174 -18.21 16.54 -23.71
CA ALA A 174 -18.13 16.27 -25.15
C ALA A 174 -18.70 17.39 -26.02
N TYR A 175 -19.40 18.37 -25.46
CA TYR A 175 -19.95 19.48 -26.22
C TYR A 175 -20.38 20.64 -25.31
N GLY A 176 -20.53 21.82 -25.91
CA GLY A 176 -21.13 23.01 -25.29
C GLY A 176 -20.12 24.02 -24.78
N SER A 177 -20.59 24.90 -23.89
CA SER A 177 -19.75 25.88 -23.21
C SER A 177 -20.21 26.14 -21.78
N ASN A 178 -19.33 26.77 -20.99
CA ASN A 178 -19.58 27.27 -19.64
C ASN A 178 -20.03 26.20 -18.64
N HIS A 179 -19.50 25.00 -18.75
CA HIS A 179 -19.72 23.97 -17.74
C HIS A 179 -18.91 24.23 -16.47
N LYS A 180 -19.43 23.74 -15.34
CA LYS A 180 -18.71 23.66 -14.08
C LYS A 180 -18.65 22.23 -13.58
N LEU A 181 -17.47 21.78 -13.15
CA LEU A 181 -17.27 20.47 -12.54
C LEU A 181 -16.70 20.64 -11.13
N ASN A 182 -17.32 20.00 -10.13
CA ASN A 182 -16.79 19.88 -8.78
C ASN A 182 -16.55 18.41 -8.44
N VAL A 183 -15.30 18.03 -8.20
CA VAL A 183 -14.88 16.65 -7.90
C VAL A 183 -14.55 16.53 -6.41
N GLY A 184 -15.51 16.04 -5.61
CA GLY A 184 -15.27 15.68 -4.21
C GLY A 184 -15.00 14.18 -4.00
N GLY A 185 -15.49 13.32 -4.90
CA GLY A 185 -15.32 11.86 -4.81
C GLY A 185 -14.06 11.31 -5.51
N LEU A 186 -14.10 10.02 -5.83
CA LEU A 186 -13.05 9.29 -6.56
C LEU A 186 -13.42 9.14 -8.04
N ILE A 187 -12.52 9.49 -8.95
CA ILE A 187 -12.65 9.22 -10.38
C ILE A 187 -11.45 8.39 -10.85
N THR A 188 -11.69 7.24 -11.46
CA THR A 188 -10.61 6.40 -12.01
C THR A 188 -10.86 5.98 -13.45
N ALA A 189 -9.78 5.92 -14.23
CA ALA A 189 -9.72 5.32 -15.56
C ALA A 189 -8.37 4.61 -15.73
N LEU A 190 -8.21 3.48 -15.04
CA LEU A 190 -6.91 2.79 -14.90
C LEU A 190 -6.60 1.80 -16.03
N GLY A 191 -7.58 1.46 -16.87
CA GLY A 191 -7.35 0.64 -18.05
C GLY A 191 -6.45 1.37 -19.05
N LYS A 192 -5.76 0.64 -19.93
CA LYS A 192 -4.83 1.22 -20.93
C LYS A 192 -5.49 2.37 -21.70
N ASN A 193 -4.77 3.48 -21.88
CA ASN A 193 -5.24 4.74 -22.50
C ASN A 193 -6.39 5.43 -21.75
N GLY A 194 -6.56 5.15 -20.45
CA GLY A 194 -7.66 5.66 -19.67
C GLY A 194 -7.46 7.11 -19.24
N LYS A 195 -8.52 7.91 -19.29
CA LYS A 195 -8.52 9.34 -18.93
C LYS A 195 -9.50 9.59 -17.80
N ALA A 196 -9.06 10.10 -16.65
CA ALA A 196 -9.98 10.32 -15.53
C ALA A 196 -10.95 11.49 -15.83
N LEU A 197 -10.40 12.65 -16.18
CA LEU A 197 -11.15 13.80 -16.70
C LEU A 197 -10.76 14.04 -18.16
N CYS A 198 -11.75 14.14 -19.05
CA CYS A 198 -11.55 14.34 -20.47
C CYS A 198 -12.43 15.49 -20.97
N PHE A 199 -11.81 16.52 -21.52
CA PHE A 199 -12.45 17.69 -22.11
C PHE A 199 -12.17 17.66 -23.61
N ASP A 200 -13.14 17.14 -24.36
CA ASP A 200 -12.88 16.71 -25.74
C ASP A 200 -14.18 16.70 -26.55
N PHE A 201 -14.28 17.62 -27.52
CA PHE A 201 -15.41 17.60 -28.46
C PHE A 201 -15.36 16.39 -29.39
N GLY A 202 -14.20 15.74 -29.50
CA GLY A 202 -13.96 14.64 -30.42
C GLY A 202 -13.88 15.10 -31.87
N GLY A 203 -13.78 14.12 -32.77
CA GLY A 203 -13.92 14.36 -34.19
C GLY A 203 -15.37 14.19 -34.65
N ASN A 204 -15.64 14.70 -35.84
CA ASN A 204 -16.92 14.50 -36.52
C ASN A 204 -16.95 13.12 -37.21
N LEU A 205 -18.03 12.35 -37.01
CA LEU A 205 -18.25 11.06 -37.66
C LEU A 205 -18.32 11.16 -39.19
N LEU A 206 -18.70 12.32 -39.73
CA LEU A 206 -18.68 12.58 -41.18
C LEU A 206 -17.31 13.02 -41.69
N GLY A 207 -16.37 13.31 -40.78
CA GLY A 207 -15.05 13.86 -41.07
C GLY A 207 -14.95 15.33 -40.64
N ASN A 208 -13.79 15.71 -40.08
CA ASN A 208 -13.53 17.08 -39.64
C ASN A 208 -13.50 18.09 -40.80
N GLU A 209 -13.27 17.62 -42.03
CA GLU A 209 -13.35 18.42 -43.27
C GLU A 209 -14.78 18.91 -43.53
N THR A 210 -15.79 18.08 -43.22
CA THR A 210 -17.21 18.43 -43.40
C THR A 210 -17.62 19.50 -42.41
N GLU A 211 -17.31 19.27 -41.14
CA GLU A 211 -17.56 20.24 -40.07
C GLU A 211 -16.69 19.92 -38.86
N TYR A 212 -16.07 20.94 -38.26
CA TYR A 212 -15.31 20.83 -37.02
C TYR A 212 -15.81 21.83 -35.99
N ARG A 213 -15.99 21.36 -34.74
CA ARG A 213 -16.49 22.18 -33.63
C ARG A 213 -15.58 22.04 -32.41
N GLY A 214 -15.54 23.11 -31.63
CA GLY A 214 -14.78 23.18 -30.39
C GLY A 214 -15.07 24.47 -29.64
N SER A 215 -14.38 24.72 -28.53
CA SER A 215 -14.41 26.00 -27.84
C SER A 215 -13.98 27.10 -28.81
N TYR A 216 -14.87 28.06 -29.10
CA TYR A 216 -14.63 29.13 -30.08
C TYR A 216 -14.24 28.64 -31.50
N ILE A 217 -14.52 27.38 -31.83
CA ILE A 217 -14.21 26.77 -33.13
C ILE A 217 -15.52 26.33 -33.79
N TRP A 218 -15.73 26.81 -35.02
CA TRP A 218 -16.72 26.26 -35.94
C TRP A 218 -16.26 26.48 -37.38
N THR A 219 -15.94 25.38 -38.08
CA THR A 219 -15.52 25.37 -39.48
C THR A 219 -16.38 24.38 -40.27
N CYS A 220 -16.60 24.64 -41.57
CA CYS A 220 -17.43 23.81 -42.46
C CYS A 220 -16.85 23.80 -43.89
N GLU A 221 -16.97 22.69 -44.62
CA GLU A 221 -16.46 22.52 -46.01
C GLU A 221 -16.98 23.59 -46.99
N TYR A 222 -18.22 24.06 -46.78
CA TYR A 222 -18.95 24.91 -47.73
C TYR A 222 -18.85 26.41 -47.42
N GLU A 223 -18.21 26.79 -46.32
CA GLU A 223 -18.13 28.17 -45.85
C GLU A 223 -16.72 28.53 -45.37
N ASN A 224 -16.42 29.83 -45.29
CA ASN A 224 -15.14 30.29 -44.73
C ASN A 224 -15.09 30.03 -43.21
N LYS A 225 -13.88 30.10 -42.64
CA LYS A 225 -13.67 30.18 -41.19
C LYS A 225 -14.54 31.30 -40.57
N ASP A 226 -15.01 31.10 -39.34
CA ASP A 226 -15.83 32.05 -38.54
C ASP A 226 -17.33 32.12 -38.89
N MET A 227 -17.91 30.92 -39.07
CA MET A 227 -19.35 30.64 -39.24
C MET A 227 -20.28 31.30 -38.21
N PHE A 228 -19.73 31.69 -37.05
CA PHE A 228 -20.51 32.36 -36.02
C PHE A 228 -21.07 33.70 -36.47
N SER A 229 -20.54 34.31 -37.54
CA SER A 229 -20.96 35.63 -38.00
C SER A 229 -21.35 35.65 -39.48
N VAL A 230 -22.58 36.11 -39.75
CA VAL A 230 -23.11 36.38 -41.09
C VAL A 230 -23.36 37.87 -41.25
N ILE A 231 -23.20 38.41 -42.46
CA ILE A 231 -23.58 39.80 -42.73
C ILE A 231 -25.10 39.85 -42.90
N ASP A 232 -25.78 40.57 -42.02
CA ASP A 232 -27.20 40.86 -42.15
C ASP A 232 -27.43 41.69 -43.42
N GLU A 233 -28.08 41.09 -44.42
CA GLU A 233 -28.29 41.69 -45.74
C GLU A 233 -29.14 42.97 -45.70
N ASN A 234 -29.95 43.17 -44.64
CA ASN A 234 -30.83 44.33 -44.50
C ASN A 234 -30.14 45.51 -43.81
N THR A 235 -29.17 45.24 -42.95
CA THR A 235 -28.49 46.26 -42.14
C THR A 235 -27.01 46.44 -42.48
N GLY A 236 -26.42 45.52 -43.24
CA GLY A 236 -24.99 45.46 -43.55
C GLY A 236 -24.11 45.23 -42.33
N LYS A 237 -24.69 44.77 -41.20
CA LYS A 237 -23.99 44.54 -39.92
C LYS A 237 -23.77 43.06 -39.69
N LEU A 238 -22.71 42.72 -38.96
CA LEU A 238 -22.49 41.37 -38.47
C LEU A 238 -23.65 40.96 -37.56
N LYS A 239 -24.25 39.81 -37.86
CA LYS A 239 -25.27 39.11 -37.07
C LYS A 239 -24.72 37.73 -36.74
N TYR A 240 -24.97 37.27 -35.52
CA TYR A 240 -24.50 35.97 -35.08
C TYR A 240 -25.50 34.84 -35.37
N THR A 241 -24.97 33.70 -35.76
CA THR A 241 -25.75 32.54 -36.21
C THR A 241 -26.14 31.65 -35.02
N GLU A 242 -27.28 31.93 -34.36
CA GLU A 242 -27.72 31.18 -33.17
C GLU A 242 -28.01 29.68 -33.41
N TYR A 243 -28.23 29.29 -34.68
CA TYR A 243 -28.59 27.94 -35.09
C TYR A 243 -27.78 27.52 -36.32
N ASP A 244 -27.38 26.26 -36.40
CA ASP A 244 -26.75 25.72 -37.61
C ASP A 244 -27.75 25.54 -38.76
N ASP A 245 -27.24 25.12 -39.93
CA ASP A 245 -28.05 24.91 -41.14
C ASP A 245 -29.10 23.82 -40.98
N ASN A 246 -28.94 22.94 -40.00
CA ASN A 246 -29.92 21.91 -39.64
C ASN A 246 -30.94 22.41 -38.60
N GLY A 247 -30.83 23.67 -38.16
CA GLY A 247 -31.75 24.32 -37.23
C GLY A 247 -31.47 24.01 -35.75
N PHE A 248 -30.28 23.50 -35.42
CA PHE A 248 -29.90 23.20 -34.04
C PHE A 248 -29.12 24.34 -33.40
N GLU A 249 -29.42 24.60 -32.13
CA GLU A 249 -28.79 25.67 -31.36
C GLU A 249 -27.29 25.42 -31.21
N ILE A 250 -26.50 26.46 -31.47
CA ILE A 250 -25.06 26.44 -31.32
C ILE A 250 -24.71 26.98 -29.94
N THR A 251 -23.88 26.26 -29.19
CA THR A 251 -23.62 26.59 -27.78
C THR A 251 -22.14 26.48 -27.39
N ASN A 252 -21.24 26.45 -28.37
CA ASN A 252 -19.78 26.39 -28.18
C ASN A 252 -19.10 27.76 -28.40
N TYR A 253 -19.83 28.86 -28.16
CA TYR A 253 -19.34 30.25 -28.25
C TYR A 253 -18.33 30.67 -27.17
N GLY A 254 -17.93 29.73 -26.31
CA GLY A 254 -17.14 29.94 -25.10
C GLY A 254 -16.22 28.76 -24.80
N ALA A 255 -15.43 28.88 -23.73
CA ALA A 255 -14.71 27.76 -23.14
C ALA A 255 -15.68 26.60 -22.83
N LEU A 256 -15.26 25.36 -23.07
CA LEU A 256 -16.05 24.16 -22.76
C LEU A 256 -16.35 24.14 -21.26
N MET A 257 -15.31 24.36 -20.46
CA MET A 257 -15.41 24.49 -19.02
C MET A 257 -15.12 25.92 -18.61
N SER A 258 -16.03 26.54 -17.87
CA SER A 258 -15.69 27.78 -17.15
C SER A 258 -14.87 27.50 -15.89
N GLU A 259 -15.09 26.36 -15.24
CA GLU A 259 -14.46 26.06 -13.95
C GLU A 259 -14.44 24.55 -13.67
N VAL A 260 -13.29 24.04 -13.23
CA VAL A 260 -13.11 22.67 -12.76
C VAL A 260 -12.44 22.71 -11.41
N ASN A 261 -13.12 22.24 -10.37
CA ASN A 261 -12.64 22.21 -9.00
C ASN A 261 -12.38 20.78 -8.55
N ILE A 262 -11.15 20.47 -8.17
CA ILE A 262 -10.74 19.14 -7.72
C ILE A 262 -10.37 19.21 -6.23
N SER A 263 -11.13 18.53 -5.38
CA SER A 263 -10.82 18.34 -3.96
C SER A 263 -10.78 16.87 -3.53
N GLY A 264 -11.27 15.96 -4.39
CA GLY A 264 -11.20 14.50 -4.23
C GLY A 264 -10.01 13.86 -4.96
N THR A 265 -10.15 12.59 -5.33
CA THR A 265 -9.08 11.82 -5.98
C THR A 265 -9.39 11.58 -7.46
N ILE A 266 -8.42 11.82 -8.35
CA ILE A 266 -8.51 11.46 -9.76
C ILE A 266 -7.29 10.64 -10.19
N ALA A 267 -7.52 9.56 -10.95
CA ALA A 267 -6.44 8.68 -11.41
C ALA A 267 -6.69 8.15 -12.83
N GLY A 268 -5.79 8.43 -13.78
CA GLY A 268 -5.89 7.97 -15.15
C GLY A 268 -4.56 7.46 -15.70
N SER A 269 -4.58 6.36 -16.45
CA SER A 269 -3.35 5.71 -16.94
C SER A 269 -2.70 6.43 -18.12
N ALA A 270 -3.47 7.17 -18.92
CA ALA A 270 -2.94 8.07 -19.96
C ALA A 270 -2.95 9.54 -19.52
N ALA A 271 -3.95 9.95 -18.75
CA ALA A 271 -4.00 11.28 -18.15
C ALA A 271 -5.00 11.30 -16.99
N ALA A 272 -4.63 11.97 -15.90
CA ALA A 272 -5.60 12.37 -14.89
C ALA A 272 -6.53 13.46 -15.43
N VAL A 273 -5.96 14.42 -16.17
CA VAL A 273 -6.72 15.47 -16.86
C VAL A 273 -6.24 15.56 -18.31
N TYR A 274 -7.16 15.46 -19.25
CA TYR A 274 -6.88 15.60 -20.67
C TYR A 274 -7.76 16.69 -21.28
N ILE A 275 -7.12 17.72 -21.83
CA ILE A 275 -7.74 18.79 -22.62
C ILE A 275 -7.29 18.61 -24.07
N SER A 276 -8.25 18.38 -24.96
CA SER A 276 -8.00 18.21 -26.40
C SER A 276 -7.64 19.53 -27.10
N ASP A 277 -7.22 19.44 -28.36
CA ASP A 277 -6.87 20.58 -29.22
C ASP A 277 -8.06 21.45 -29.65
N ASN A 278 -9.29 21.04 -29.31
CA ASN A 278 -10.53 21.77 -29.61
C ASN A 278 -11.35 22.12 -28.37
N ALA A 279 -10.83 21.90 -27.18
CA ALA A 279 -11.50 22.25 -25.93
C ALA A 279 -10.67 23.26 -25.13
N LEU A 280 -11.33 24.29 -24.60
CA LEU A 280 -10.74 25.18 -23.61
C LEU A 280 -11.37 24.93 -22.24
N VAL A 281 -10.51 24.80 -21.23
CA VAL A 281 -10.88 24.91 -19.81
C VAL A 281 -10.39 26.25 -19.33
N GLN A 282 -11.28 27.12 -18.86
CA GLN A 282 -10.87 28.46 -18.41
C GLN A 282 -10.10 28.39 -17.08
N GLU A 283 -10.69 27.75 -16.08
CA GLU A 283 -10.10 27.59 -14.75
C GLU A 283 -10.08 26.12 -14.33
N LEU A 284 -8.88 25.62 -14.00
CA LEU A 284 -8.66 24.31 -13.42
C LEU A 284 -8.02 24.48 -12.04
N ASN A 285 -8.83 24.34 -11.00
CA ASN A 285 -8.46 24.59 -9.61
C ASN A 285 -8.24 23.27 -8.86
N VAL A 286 -7.00 23.06 -8.39
CA VAL A 286 -6.61 21.94 -7.53
C VAL A 286 -6.60 22.43 -6.08
N LEU A 287 -7.56 21.94 -5.30
CA LEU A 287 -7.88 22.42 -3.96
C LEU A 287 -7.21 21.57 -2.87
N PRO A 288 -7.06 22.09 -1.63
CA PRO A 288 -6.54 21.31 -0.52
C PRO A 288 -7.33 20.01 -0.27
N GLY A 289 -6.62 18.88 -0.24
CA GLY A 289 -7.18 17.53 -0.11
C GLY A 289 -7.24 16.73 -1.42
N ALA A 290 -6.97 17.38 -2.56
CA ALA A 290 -6.88 16.70 -3.85
C ALA A 290 -5.76 15.65 -3.90
N SER A 291 -6.00 14.57 -4.63
CA SER A 291 -4.97 13.58 -4.99
C SER A 291 -5.06 13.28 -6.48
N ILE A 292 -3.94 13.40 -7.19
CA ILE A 292 -3.88 13.26 -8.66
C ILE A 292 -2.80 12.25 -9.02
N VAL A 293 -3.19 11.22 -9.77
CA VAL A 293 -2.30 10.18 -10.30
C VAL A 293 -2.46 10.09 -11.82
N GLY A 294 -1.38 10.34 -12.55
CA GLY A 294 -1.35 10.50 -14.00
C GLY A 294 -1.21 11.96 -14.43
N ASP A 295 -0.94 12.16 -15.72
CA ASP A 295 -0.55 13.45 -16.27
C ASP A 295 -1.71 14.46 -16.36
N ILE A 296 -1.39 15.74 -16.27
CA ILE A 296 -2.28 16.86 -16.61
C ILE A 296 -1.84 17.40 -17.96
N VAL A 297 -2.65 17.15 -18.99
CA VAL A 297 -2.28 17.38 -20.39
C VAL A 297 -3.26 18.35 -21.04
N SER A 298 -2.74 19.36 -21.74
CA SER A 298 -3.47 20.21 -22.66
C SER A 298 -2.84 20.18 -24.05
N LYS A 299 -3.64 19.85 -25.05
CA LYS A 299 -3.30 20.00 -26.47
C LYS A 299 -3.95 21.24 -27.10
N TRP A 300 -4.66 22.04 -26.30
CA TRP A 300 -5.20 23.32 -26.72
C TRP A 300 -4.06 24.28 -27.06
N ASP A 301 -4.16 24.94 -28.22
CA ASP A 301 -3.21 25.95 -28.66
C ASP A 301 -3.99 27.26 -28.90
N PRO A 302 -3.75 28.34 -28.13
CA PRO A 302 -4.38 29.65 -28.34
C PRO A 302 -4.14 30.22 -29.75
N ASN A 303 -3.07 29.79 -30.43
CA ASN A 303 -2.73 30.21 -31.77
C ASN A 303 -3.38 29.35 -32.87
N ASN A 304 -4.09 28.27 -32.52
CA ASN A 304 -4.70 27.35 -33.47
C ASN A 304 -5.53 28.09 -34.53
N ASP A 305 -5.24 27.82 -35.81
CA ASP A 305 -5.85 28.51 -36.93
C ASP A 305 -7.36 28.26 -37.09
N ASN A 306 -7.93 27.27 -36.40
CA ASN A 306 -9.37 27.04 -36.39
C ASN A 306 -10.13 27.92 -35.40
N ILE A 307 -9.47 28.49 -34.40
CA ILE A 307 -10.10 29.41 -33.43
C ILE A 307 -10.57 30.66 -34.18
N THR A 308 -11.83 31.03 -33.96
CA THR A 308 -12.48 32.16 -34.62
C THR A 308 -11.75 33.49 -34.41
N ASP A 309 -11.77 34.34 -35.43
CA ASP A 309 -11.10 35.63 -35.39
C ASP A 309 -11.79 36.55 -34.37
N ARG A 310 -13.08 36.35 -34.11
CA ARG A 310 -13.79 36.95 -32.98
C ARG A 310 -13.08 36.71 -31.65
N ALA A 311 -12.69 35.46 -31.37
CA ALA A 311 -12.06 35.11 -30.10
C ALA A 311 -10.63 35.65 -30.05
N LYS A 312 -9.85 35.45 -31.13
CA LYS A 312 -8.46 35.92 -31.21
C LYS A 312 -8.30 37.45 -31.13
N ASN A 313 -9.24 38.21 -31.68
CA ASN A 313 -9.18 39.67 -31.70
C ASN A 313 -9.86 40.35 -30.50
N ASN A 314 -10.40 39.57 -29.56
CA ASN A 314 -11.03 40.11 -28.36
C ASN A 314 -10.10 39.98 -27.16
N GLU A 315 -9.49 41.10 -26.74
CA GLU A 315 -8.59 41.15 -25.57
C GLU A 315 -9.28 40.78 -24.24
N GLU A 316 -10.61 40.75 -24.18
CA GLU A 316 -11.35 40.29 -23.00
C GLU A 316 -11.47 38.75 -22.91
N ILE A 317 -11.14 38.02 -23.98
CA ILE A 317 -11.17 36.56 -24.00
C ILE A 317 -9.76 36.04 -23.77
N ASP A 318 -9.57 35.42 -22.61
CA ASP A 318 -8.36 34.68 -22.33
C ASP A 318 -8.48 33.27 -22.92
N LEU A 319 -7.57 32.95 -23.85
CA LEU A 319 -7.52 31.67 -24.54
C LEU A 319 -6.57 30.68 -23.86
N THR A 320 -5.99 31.01 -22.70
CA THR A 320 -5.21 30.07 -21.90
C THR A 320 -6.08 29.39 -20.83
N THR A 321 -5.55 28.32 -20.25
CA THR A 321 -6.12 27.64 -19.10
C THR A 321 -5.36 28.07 -17.85
N ALA A 322 -6.06 28.70 -16.91
CA ALA A 322 -5.53 28.97 -15.58
C ALA A 322 -5.49 27.66 -14.77
N LEU A 323 -4.30 27.09 -14.61
CA LEU A 323 -4.06 25.88 -13.80
C LEU A 323 -3.59 26.30 -12.41
N ASN A 324 -4.52 26.32 -11.45
CA ASN A 324 -4.28 26.89 -10.13
C ASN A 324 -4.13 25.79 -9.07
N PHE A 325 -3.01 25.78 -8.38
CA PHE A 325 -2.75 24.93 -7.22
C PHE A 325 -2.84 25.76 -5.94
N GLY A 326 -3.62 25.28 -4.97
CA GLY A 326 -3.79 25.96 -3.68
C GLY A 326 -4.77 27.14 -3.70
N ALA A 327 -5.46 27.38 -4.82
CA ALA A 327 -6.50 28.40 -4.89
C ALA A 327 -7.67 28.05 -3.94
N ALA A 328 -8.17 29.04 -3.20
CA ALA A 328 -9.43 28.91 -2.49
C ALA A 328 -10.57 29.05 -3.49
N ALA A 329 -11.23 27.94 -3.87
CA ALA A 329 -12.49 28.02 -4.60
C ALA A 329 -13.43 29.00 -3.88
N GLY A 330 -14.04 29.92 -4.62
CA GLY A 330 -14.85 31.00 -4.06
C GLY A 330 -15.92 30.49 -3.08
N GLY A 331 -15.60 30.49 -1.77
CA GLY A 331 -16.46 29.94 -0.71
C GLY A 331 -15.71 29.26 0.44
N THR A 332 -15.07 30.07 1.30
CA THR A 332 -14.74 29.94 2.75
C THR A 332 -14.36 28.60 3.42
N SER A 333 -14.49 27.42 2.82
CA SER A 333 -14.34 26.12 3.49
C SER A 333 -12.94 25.50 3.41
N TYR A 334 -12.11 26.00 2.48
CA TYR A 334 -10.71 25.55 2.29
C TYR A 334 -9.67 26.59 2.68
N ALA A 335 -10.08 27.83 2.99
CA ALA A 335 -9.18 28.95 3.27
C ALA A 335 -8.26 28.72 4.49
N ASP A 336 -8.64 27.83 5.41
CA ASP A 336 -7.87 27.52 6.63
C ASP A 336 -6.92 26.31 6.45
N ARG A 337 -6.96 25.60 5.31
CA ARG A 337 -6.11 24.42 5.06
C ARG A 337 -4.89 24.83 4.25
N LYS A 338 -3.69 24.56 4.78
CA LYS A 338 -2.45 24.66 4.00
C LYS A 338 -2.51 23.67 2.82
N PHE A 339 -2.25 24.15 1.61
CA PHE A 339 -2.14 23.30 0.44
C PHE A 339 -0.83 22.51 0.52
N ALA A 340 -0.92 21.19 0.38
CA ALA A 340 0.24 20.30 0.28
C ALA A 340 -0.17 19.11 -0.60
N MET A 341 0.51 18.92 -1.73
CA MET A 341 0.18 17.84 -2.67
C MET A 341 1.42 17.31 -3.41
N THR A 342 1.44 16.01 -3.65
CA THR A 342 2.33 15.38 -4.64
C THR A 342 1.50 14.98 -5.86
N LEU A 343 1.84 15.53 -7.03
CA LEU A 343 1.33 15.10 -8.33
C LEU A 343 2.16 13.91 -8.82
N TYR A 344 1.53 12.74 -8.92
CA TYR A 344 2.14 11.53 -9.47
C TYR A 344 1.98 11.49 -10.99
N GLY A 345 2.54 12.49 -11.67
CA GLY A 345 2.44 12.68 -13.12
C GLY A 345 3.20 13.93 -13.57
N SER A 346 3.14 14.19 -14.87
CA SER A 346 3.71 15.37 -15.53
C SER A 346 2.63 16.43 -15.77
N ILE A 347 3.06 17.67 -16.02
CA ILE A 347 2.23 18.75 -16.53
C ILE A 347 2.70 19.05 -17.95
N ASP A 348 1.84 18.86 -18.95
CA ASP A 348 2.13 19.06 -20.38
C ASP A 348 1.11 20.05 -20.95
N GLY A 349 1.50 21.31 -21.12
CA GLY A 349 0.69 22.33 -21.76
C GLY A 349 1.47 23.61 -22.03
N PHE A 350 2.59 23.47 -22.72
CA PHE A 350 3.51 24.56 -23.09
C PHE A 350 2.82 25.74 -23.79
N ASP A 351 1.79 25.47 -24.60
CA ASP A 351 1.10 26.49 -25.38
C ASP A 351 -0.02 27.20 -24.61
N SER A 352 -0.59 26.58 -23.57
CA SER A 352 -1.86 27.04 -22.99
C SER A 352 -1.96 27.08 -21.48
N PHE A 353 -1.06 26.46 -20.70
CA PHE A 353 -1.20 26.48 -19.24
C PHE A 353 -0.55 27.70 -18.62
N ASP A 354 -1.39 28.54 -18.00
CA ASP A 354 -0.95 29.53 -17.03
C ASP A 354 -1.01 28.91 -15.64
N MET A 355 0.09 28.27 -15.25
CA MET A 355 0.20 27.56 -13.99
C MET A 355 0.49 28.52 -12.85
N SER A 356 -0.27 28.44 -11.75
CA SER A 356 -0.01 29.18 -10.53
C SER A 356 0.01 28.26 -9.31
N LEU A 357 1.05 28.39 -8.48
CA LEU A 357 1.03 27.92 -7.08
C LEU A 357 0.81 29.14 -6.20
N THR A 358 -0.39 29.30 -5.66
CA THR A 358 -0.78 30.51 -4.94
C THR A 358 -0.20 30.59 -3.54
N ASP A 359 -0.06 29.44 -2.86
CA ASP A 359 0.55 29.26 -1.54
C ASP A 359 0.71 27.74 -1.26
N GLY A 360 1.44 27.36 -0.22
CA GLY A 360 1.61 25.98 0.22
C GLY A 360 2.68 25.19 -0.55
N GLU A 361 2.59 23.87 -0.54
CA GLU A 361 3.60 22.94 -1.06
C GLU A 361 3.06 22.12 -2.24
N LEU A 362 3.79 22.11 -3.35
CA LEU A 362 3.51 21.25 -4.50
C LEU A 362 4.77 20.50 -4.91
N THR A 363 4.68 19.17 -4.97
CA THR A 363 5.71 18.32 -5.58
C THR A 363 5.19 17.72 -6.88
N VAL A 364 5.91 17.89 -7.99
CA VAL A 364 5.62 17.26 -9.29
C VAL A 364 6.68 16.20 -9.57
N LEU A 365 6.26 14.94 -9.69
CA LEU A 365 7.17 13.83 -9.93
C LEU A 365 7.57 13.68 -11.40
N GLY A 366 6.72 14.13 -12.33
CA GLY A 366 7.01 14.20 -13.77
C GLY A 366 7.71 15.50 -14.18
N HIS A 367 7.80 15.73 -15.50
CA HIS A 367 8.27 17.00 -16.06
C HIS A 367 7.16 18.05 -16.05
N THR A 368 7.52 19.31 -16.22
CA THR A 368 6.57 20.44 -16.24
C THR A 368 6.78 21.30 -17.48
N GLU A 369 5.74 21.46 -18.29
CA GLU A 369 5.71 22.30 -19.48
C GLU A 369 4.49 23.22 -19.43
N THR A 370 4.70 24.54 -19.43
CA THR A 370 3.62 25.52 -19.26
C THR A 370 3.83 26.79 -20.09
N ALA A 371 2.75 27.46 -20.49
CA ALA A 371 2.84 28.78 -21.11
C ALA A 371 3.43 29.80 -20.13
N SER A 372 2.88 29.84 -18.91
CA SER A 372 3.49 30.56 -17.80
C SER A 372 3.49 29.76 -16.51
N LEU A 373 4.43 30.07 -15.62
CA LEU A 373 4.53 29.52 -14.29
C LEU A 373 4.73 30.65 -13.29
N TYR A 374 3.76 30.82 -12.39
CA TYR A 374 3.85 31.69 -11.23
C TYR A 374 3.98 30.86 -9.95
N ASN A 375 5.06 31.06 -9.20
CA ASN A 375 5.26 30.41 -7.91
C ASN A 375 5.25 31.43 -6.77
N ASN A 376 4.33 31.25 -5.82
CA ASN A 376 4.27 31.99 -4.56
C ASN A 376 4.38 31.11 -3.30
N GLY A 377 4.62 29.80 -3.47
CA GLY A 377 4.76 28.82 -2.39
C GLY A 377 6.07 28.03 -2.50
N GLU A 378 6.02 26.78 -2.06
CA GLU A 378 7.12 25.83 -2.16
C GLU A 378 6.86 24.81 -3.29
N LEU A 379 7.53 25.02 -4.43
CA LEU A 379 7.40 24.19 -5.61
C LEU A 379 8.60 23.27 -5.76
N THR A 380 8.37 21.95 -5.81
CA THR A 380 9.39 20.93 -6.03
C THR A 380 9.13 20.24 -7.35
N LEU A 381 10.08 20.30 -8.30
CA LEU A 381 9.97 19.65 -9.61
C LEU A 381 11.06 18.59 -9.71
N LEU A 382 10.71 17.32 -9.88
CA LEU A 382 11.67 16.20 -9.81
C LEU A 382 11.90 15.49 -11.15
N GLY A 383 10.88 15.39 -11.99
CA GLY A 383 10.95 14.65 -13.25
C GLY A 383 11.61 15.46 -14.36
N LYS A 384 12.16 14.74 -15.34
CA LYS A 384 12.79 15.31 -16.54
C LYS A 384 12.11 14.74 -17.79
N ASN A 385 11.93 15.54 -18.84
CA ASN A 385 11.48 15.05 -20.14
C ASN A 385 12.62 14.40 -20.93
N GLU A 386 12.33 13.95 -22.16
CA GLU A 386 13.31 13.23 -23.02
C GLU A 386 14.56 14.07 -23.32
N ASP A 387 14.44 15.38 -23.37
CA ASP A 387 15.54 16.33 -23.60
C ASP A 387 16.27 16.73 -22.30
N GLY A 388 15.82 16.23 -21.16
CA GLY A 388 16.43 16.41 -19.85
C GLY A 388 15.97 17.65 -19.08
N TYR A 389 14.94 18.36 -19.56
CA TYR A 389 14.37 19.53 -18.89
C TYR A 389 13.42 19.11 -17.77
N VAL A 390 13.57 19.77 -16.61
CA VAL A 390 12.64 19.64 -15.48
C VAL A 390 11.46 20.60 -15.64
N LEU A 391 11.73 21.78 -16.21
CA LEU A 391 10.75 22.82 -16.47
C LEU A 391 11.04 23.46 -17.82
N GLU A 392 10.04 23.51 -18.69
CA GLU A 392 10.03 24.38 -19.87
C GLU A 392 8.84 25.33 -19.78
N THR A 393 9.09 26.62 -19.95
CA THR A 393 8.03 27.61 -19.90
C THR A 393 8.31 28.83 -20.77
N GLN A 394 7.27 29.51 -21.24
CA GLN A 394 7.47 30.79 -21.93
C GLN A 394 7.73 31.91 -20.92
N LYS A 395 7.07 31.86 -19.74
CA LYS A 395 7.27 32.85 -18.68
C LYS A 395 7.34 32.21 -17.30
N LEU A 396 8.49 32.37 -16.63
CA LEU A 396 8.69 32.03 -15.22
C LEU A 396 8.62 33.29 -14.36
N THR A 397 7.75 33.32 -13.35
CA THR A 397 7.70 34.37 -12.32
C THR A 397 7.73 33.75 -10.93
N LEU A 398 8.68 34.18 -10.10
CA LEU A 398 8.84 33.75 -8.72
C LEU A 398 8.55 34.92 -7.77
N SER A 399 7.87 34.66 -6.65
CA SER A 399 7.65 35.67 -5.61
C SER A 399 8.79 35.72 -4.60
N ASP A 400 8.90 36.83 -3.85
CA ASP A 400 9.99 37.07 -2.88
C ASP A 400 10.12 36.00 -1.79
N ASN A 401 9.03 35.32 -1.42
CA ASN A 401 9.01 34.29 -0.38
C ASN A 401 8.84 32.88 -0.95
N SER A 402 8.83 32.73 -2.27
CA SER A 402 8.70 31.43 -2.92
C SER A 402 9.97 30.59 -2.77
N LEU A 403 9.82 29.28 -2.82
CA LEU A 403 10.93 28.32 -2.87
C LEU A 403 10.74 27.42 -4.10
N LEU A 404 11.78 27.32 -4.92
CA LEU A 404 11.85 26.38 -6.03
C LEU A 404 12.88 25.30 -5.70
N ARG A 405 12.47 24.03 -5.58
CA ARG A 405 13.35 22.88 -5.38
C ARG A 405 13.55 22.12 -6.68
N LEU A 406 14.80 21.90 -7.07
CA LEU A 406 15.17 21.21 -8.31
C LEU A 406 16.20 20.11 -8.04
N PRO A 407 16.18 18.97 -8.76
CA PRO A 407 17.19 17.93 -8.61
C PRO A 407 18.55 18.39 -9.11
N ALA A 408 19.62 17.74 -8.63
CA ALA A 408 20.95 17.93 -9.15
C ALA A 408 21.00 17.82 -10.68
N TYR A 409 21.73 18.73 -11.31
CA TYR A 409 21.91 18.80 -12.75
C TYR A 409 20.56 18.95 -13.51
N ALA A 410 19.61 19.68 -12.92
CA ALA A 410 18.38 20.07 -13.62
C ALA A 410 18.67 21.13 -14.69
N PHE A 411 17.90 21.03 -15.77
CA PHE A 411 17.81 22.04 -16.82
C PHE A 411 16.42 22.66 -16.78
N VAL A 412 16.37 24.00 -16.75
CA VAL A 412 15.15 24.79 -16.88
C VAL A 412 15.29 25.66 -18.12
N ASP A 413 14.28 25.67 -18.97
CA ASP A 413 14.19 26.58 -20.12
C ASP A 413 13.02 27.54 -19.91
N ALA A 414 13.28 28.84 -19.91
CA ALA A 414 12.29 29.87 -19.68
C ALA A 414 12.48 31.03 -20.65
N TYR A 415 11.59 31.30 -21.61
CA TYR A 415 11.84 32.38 -22.59
C TYR A 415 11.99 33.75 -21.88
N SER A 416 11.16 34.01 -20.87
CA SER A 416 11.28 35.13 -19.94
C SER A 416 11.30 34.65 -18.50
N ALA A 417 12.23 35.15 -17.68
CA ALA A 417 12.36 34.81 -16.26
C ALA A 417 12.37 36.05 -15.34
N GLU A 418 11.40 36.15 -14.45
CA GLU A 418 11.34 37.10 -13.34
C GLU A 418 11.69 36.35 -12.04
N LEU A 419 12.96 36.40 -11.65
CA LEU A 419 13.50 35.61 -10.55
C LEU A 419 13.47 36.40 -9.24
N ALA A 420 12.94 35.76 -8.20
CA ALA A 420 12.96 36.17 -6.81
C ALA A 420 12.90 34.90 -5.94
N GLY A 421 12.66 35.05 -4.63
CA GLY A 421 12.54 33.89 -3.74
C GLY A 421 13.82 33.09 -3.63
N SER A 422 13.73 31.85 -3.18
CA SER A 422 14.86 30.97 -2.91
C SER A 422 14.91 29.81 -3.90
N LEU A 423 16.13 29.38 -4.26
CA LEU A 423 16.37 28.14 -5.00
C LEU A 423 16.98 27.12 -4.06
N ALA A 424 16.36 25.94 -3.95
CA ALA A 424 17.00 24.79 -3.32
C ALA A 424 17.34 23.74 -4.36
N MET A 425 18.50 23.09 -4.23
CA MET A 425 18.85 21.94 -5.06
C MET A 425 18.93 20.69 -4.20
N LEU A 426 18.45 19.59 -4.76
CA LEU A 426 18.41 18.30 -4.10
C LEU A 426 19.61 17.46 -4.53
N ILE A 427 20.36 16.94 -3.56
CA ILE A 427 21.42 15.95 -3.84
C ILE A 427 20.80 14.67 -4.43
N PRO A 428 21.50 13.96 -5.33
CA PRO A 428 21.00 12.72 -5.89
C PRO A 428 20.88 11.63 -4.81
N GLN A 429 20.03 10.64 -5.04
CA GLN A 429 20.01 9.43 -4.23
C GLN A 429 21.28 8.63 -4.50
N ASP A 430 22.17 8.56 -3.51
CA ASP A 430 23.47 7.89 -3.60
C ASP A 430 23.98 7.58 -2.18
N TYR A 431 25.11 6.92 -2.05
CA TYR A 431 25.83 6.81 -0.78
C TYR A 431 26.67 8.07 -0.50
N TYR A 432 26.61 8.54 0.74
CA TYR A 432 27.39 9.68 1.23
C TYR A 432 28.10 9.31 2.52
N SER A 433 29.44 9.41 2.53
CA SER A 433 30.20 9.31 3.79
C SER A 433 30.03 10.57 4.65
N ASN A 434 30.22 10.45 5.96
CA ASN A 434 30.23 11.60 6.85
C ASN A 434 31.40 12.53 6.49
N GLY A 435 31.10 13.79 6.15
CA GLY A 435 32.10 14.75 5.68
C GLY A 435 32.29 14.77 4.16
N ASP A 436 31.43 14.08 3.40
CA ASP A 436 31.50 14.07 1.93
C ASP A 436 31.12 15.43 1.35
N GLU A 437 32.06 16.06 0.63
CA GLU A 437 31.84 17.34 -0.04
C GLU A 437 31.18 17.10 -1.40
N LYS A 438 29.96 17.60 -1.56
CA LYS A 438 29.24 17.53 -2.84
C LYS A 438 29.17 18.88 -3.49
N GLN A 439 29.35 18.88 -4.80
CA GLN A 439 29.07 20.02 -5.66
C GLN A 439 28.07 19.61 -6.74
N ILE A 440 26.96 20.32 -6.80
CA ILE A 440 25.93 20.14 -7.83
C ILE A 440 25.64 21.46 -8.51
N SER A 441 24.96 21.39 -9.65
CA SER A 441 24.57 22.57 -10.40
C SER A 441 23.16 22.47 -10.96
N VAL A 442 22.52 23.60 -11.18
CA VAL A 442 21.30 23.74 -11.99
C VAL A 442 21.54 24.78 -13.07
N THR A 443 20.98 24.54 -14.23
CA THR A 443 21.09 25.42 -15.39
C THR A 443 19.73 26.02 -15.72
N LEU A 444 19.65 27.35 -15.76
CA LEU A 444 18.49 28.10 -16.22
C LEU A 444 18.83 28.80 -17.54
N LYS A 445 18.15 28.46 -18.63
CA LYS A 445 18.22 29.13 -19.93
C LYS A 445 17.09 30.15 -20.06
N TYR A 446 17.37 31.26 -20.73
CA TYR A 446 16.38 32.30 -21.01
C TYR A 446 16.76 33.22 -22.16
N ASP A 447 15.77 33.84 -22.81
CA ASP A 447 16.01 34.95 -23.73
C ASP A 447 16.10 36.28 -22.98
N ASN A 448 15.23 36.47 -21.98
CA ASN A 448 15.21 37.66 -21.13
C ASN A 448 15.10 37.25 -19.66
N SER A 449 15.88 37.89 -18.78
CA SER A 449 15.75 37.70 -17.33
C SER A 449 15.82 39.01 -16.54
N SER A 450 15.19 39.01 -15.37
CA SER A 450 15.29 40.05 -14.36
C SER A 450 15.31 39.44 -12.96
N GLY A 451 16.00 40.10 -12.02
CA GLY A 451 16.17 39.57 -10.66
C GLY A 451 17.16 38.41 -10.58
N ASP A 452 17.25 37.79 -9.41
CA ASP A 452 18.04 36.58 -9.11
C ASP A 452 17.46 35.91 -7.84
N PHE A 453 17.88 34.68 -7.54
CA PHE A 453 17.47 33.99 -6.32
C PHE A 453 18.13 34.59 -5.07
N ASN A 454 17.36 34.71 -3.99
CA ASN A 454 17.81 34.99 -2.64
C ASN A 454 18.21 33.67 -1.96
N ILE A 455 19.47 33.53 -1.53
CA ILE A 455 19.96 32.39 -0.72
C ILE A 455 19.67 31.03 -1.38
N THR A 456 20.59 30.55 -2.21
CA THR A 456 20.47 29.21 -2.78
C THR A 456 20.85 28.13 -1.76
N ASN A 457 19.94 27.20 -1.43
CA ASN A 457 20.11 26.18 -0.38
C ASN A 457 20.39 24.78 -0.96
N LEU A 458 21.23 23.99 -0.30
CA LEU A 458 21.49 22.60 -0.70
C LEU A 458 20.77 21.67 0.28
N GLU A 459 19.91 20.80 -0.24
CA GLU A 459 19.02 19.95 0.57
C GLU A 459 19.13 18.46 0.17
N ALA A 460 18.70 17.60 1.08
CA ALA A 460 18.51 16.17 0.85
C ALA A 460 17.07 15.81 1.18
N LEU A 461 16.36 15.12 0.28
CA LEU A 461 15.07 14.49 0.60
C LEU A 461 15.32 13.20 1.37
N SER A 462 15.73 13.35 2.64
CA SER A 462 16.23 12.25 3.45
C SER A 462 15.87 12.46 4.93
N PRO A 463 15.39 11.43 5.66
CA PRO A 463 15.21 11.49 7.12
C PRO A 463 16.50 11.66 7.94
N THR A 464 17.67 11.25 7.43
CA THR A 464 18.88 11.04 8.26
C THR A 464 20.02 12.00 7.91
N LEU A 465 20.15 12.35 6.63
CA LEU A 465 21.17 13.24 6.11
C LEU A 465 20.87 14.71 6.43
N SER A 466 21.93 15.45 6.66
CA SER A 466 21.93 16.90 6.77
C SER A 466 23.13 17.46 6.02
N ILE A 467 23.04 18.73 5.62
CA ILE A 467 24.08 19.38 4.80
C ILE A 467 24.57 20.63 5.52
N ARG A 468 25.90 20.75 5.67
CA ARG A 468 26.61 21.85 6.34
C ARG A 468 27.53 22.57 5.35
N ASP A 469 28.08 23.71 5.80
CA ASP A 469 29.10 24.48 5.06
C ASP A 469 28.66 24.83 3.63
N ILE A 470 27.36 25.13 3.48
CA ILE A 470 26.74 25.39 2.19
C ILE A 470 27.32 26.67 1.59
N THR A 471 27.80 26.55 0.37
CA THR A 471 28.37 27.63 -0.42
C THR A 471 27.68 27.69 -1.78
N ALA A 472 27.31 28.91 -2.16
CA ALA A 472 26.56 29.21 -3.36
C ALA A 472 27.40 30.04 -4.33
N LYS A 473 27.37 29.70 -5.62
CA LYS A 473 27.97 30.50 -6.69
C LYS A 473 27.08 30.47 -7.92
N SER A 474 26.94 31.58 -8.63
CA SER A 474 26.30 31.63 -9.94
C SER A 474 27.30 32.07 -11.02
N HIS A 475 27.09 31.60 -12.24
CA HIS A 475 27.80 32.03 -13.44
C HIS A 475 26.78 32.39 -14.51
N SER A 476 26.56 33.68 -14.72
CA SER A 476 25.68 34.19 -15.77
C SER A 476 26.44 34.36 -17.08
N GLY A 477 25.94 33.71 -18.14
CA GLY A 477 26.34 33.89 -19.52
C GLY A 477 25.28 34.63 -20.33
N THR A 478 25.48 34.73 -21.65
CA THR A 478 24.45 35.25 -22.56
C THR A 478 23.38 34.18 -22.75
N GLY A 479 22.16 34.44 -22.25
CA GLY A 479 21.00 33.57 -22.41
C GLY A 479 20.95 32.36 -21.46
N GLU A 480 21.81 32.31 -20.45
CA GLU A 480 21.89 31.20 -19.50
C GLU A 480 22.52 31.66 -18.18
N THR A 481 22.03 31.16 -17.05
CA THR A 481 22.73 31.23 -15.76
C THR A 481 22.86 29.84 -15.16
N LYS A 482 24.08 29.49 -14.75
CA LYS A 482 24.37 28.26 -14.00
C LYS A 482 24.53 28.56 -12.53
N TYR A 483 23.75 27.89 -11.70
CA TYR A 483 23.85 27.95 -10.25
C TYR A 483 24.61 26.73 -9.77
N PHE A 484 25.60 26.93 -8.92
CA PHE A 484 26.40 25.89 -8.29
C PHE A 484 26.21 25.96 -6.79
N MET A 485 26.00 24.81 -6.18
CA MET A 485 26.01 24.69 -4.74
C MET A 485 26.95 23.59 -4.32
N SER A 486 27.71 23.89 -3.28
CA SER A 486 28.53 22.91 -2.59
C SER A 486 28.21 22.88 -1.11
N GLY A 487 28.28 21.70 -0.52
CA GLY A 487 28.09 21.51 0.91
C GLY A 487 28.61 20.15 1.34
N THR A 488 28.75 19.99 2.65
CA THR A 488 29.28 18.79 3.27
C THR A 488 28.14 17.98 3.85
N VAL A 489 27.96 16.75 3.37
CA VAL A 489 26.91 15.84 3.83
C VAL A 489 27.36 15.16 5.12
N TYR A 490 26.45 15.07 6.10
CA TYR A 490 26.70 14.41 7.37
C TYR A 490 25.43 13.79 7.93
N ARG A 491 25.60 12.80 8.80
CA ARG A 491 24.54 12.29 9.69
C ARG A 491 24.74 12.88 11.09
N ASN A 492 23.65 13.26 11.76
CA ASN A 492 23.72 13.53 13.20
C ASN A 492 24.08 12.22 13.93
N ALA A 493 24.65 12.34 15.14
CA ALA A 493 25.06 11.18 15.92
C ALA A 493 23.91 10.19 16.21
N ASP A 494 22.68 10.71 16.25
CA ASP A 494 21.43 9.98 16.47
C ASP A 494 20.59 9.80 15.18
N ALA A 495 21.18 10.00 13.99
CA ALA A 495 20.43 10.07 12.73
C ALA A 495 19.50 8.86 12.49
N TYR A 496 19.93 7.65 12.86
CA TYR A 496 19.09 6.46 12.82
C TYR A 496 18.44 6.17 14.18
N ALA A 497 19.17 6.36 15.28
CA ALA A 497 18.70 6.07 16.65
C ALA A 497 17.45 6.87 17.05
N GLN A 498 17.25 8.07 16.50
CA GLN A 498 16.05 8.89 16.74
C GLN A 498 14.74 8.20 16.30
N TYR A 499 14.83 7.19 15.42
CA TYR A 499 13.68 6.43 14.93
C TYR A 499 13.46 5.12 15.68
N ALA A 500 14.27 4.79 16.68
CA ALA A 500 14.09 3.60 17.51
C ALA A 500 12.82 3.67 18.38
N ASP A 501 12.33 2.51 18.81
CA ASP A 501 11.27 2.31 19.83
C ASP A 501 11.78 1.58 21.08
N SER A 502 12.92 0.92 21.01
CA SER A 502 13.60 0.28 22.13
C SER A 502 15.01 0.83 22.36
N LEU A 503 15.58 0.56 23.54
CA LEU A 503 16.99 0.89 23.83
C LEU A 503 17.95 0.08 22.94
N ALA A 504 17.59 -1.16 22.62
CA ALA A 504 18.31 -2.05 21.72
C ALA A 504 18.42 -1.48 20.30
N SER A 505 17.28 -1.15 19.69
CA SER A 505 17.21 -0.53 18.37
C SER A 505 17.93 0.82 18.33
N ALA A 506 17.89 1.59 19.43
CA ALA A 506 18.65 2.84 19.53
C ALA A 506 20.17 2.57 19.52
N SER A 507 20.64 1.54 20.23
CA SER A 507 22.05 1.12 20.25
C SER A 507 22.57 0.78 18.84
N VAL A 508 21.79 0.00 18.08
CA VAL A 508 22.05 -0.31 16.67
C VAL A 508 22.11 0.99 15.84
N GLY A 509 21.16 1.89 16.06
CA GLY A 509 21.10 3.17 15.36
C GLY A 509 22.34 4.05 15.58
N TYR A 510 22.90 4.05 16.79
CA TYR A 510 24.15 4.77 17.09
C TYR A 510 25.37 4.13 16.40
N ALA A 511 25.41 2.79 16.32
CA ALA A 511 26.48 2.10 15.59
C ALA A 511 26.41 2.31 14.07
N LEU A 512 25.20 2.32 13.49
CA LEU A 512 24.98 2.51 12.05
C LEU A 512 25.57 3.82 11.50
N VAL A 513 25.55 4.90 12.29
CA VAL A 513 26.10 6.21 11.86
C VAL A 513 27.60 6.12 11.52
N HIS A 514 28.34 5.28 12.25
CA HIS A 514 29.78 5.09 12.07
C HIS A 514 30.14 4.25 10.85
N LEU A 515 29.19 3.49 10.30
CA LEU A 515 29.40 2.79 9.03
C LEU A 515 29.61 3.75 7.86
N ALA A 516 29.20 5.01 8.02
CA ALA A 516 29.40 6.06 7.04
C ALA A 516 30.73 6.82 7.19
N ASP A 517 31.63 6.46 8.12
CA ASP A 517 32.89 7.19 8.35
C ASP A 517 33.94 6.95 7.25
N SER A 518 33.68 6.02 6.31
CA SER A 518 34.53 5.72 5.16
C SER A 518 33.81 5.99 3.84
N ALA A 519 34.51 6.55 2.85
CA ALA A 519 33.99 6.74 1.49
C ALA A 519 33.71 5.41 0.76
N ASP A 520 34.43 4.34 1.12
CA ASP A 520 34.28 3.01 0.52
C ASP A 520 33.63 2.04 1.52
N SER A 521 32.50 2.45 2.13
CA SER A 521 31.83 1.60 3.12
C SER A 521 31.27 0.33 2.49
N PRO A 522 31.53 -0.87 3.07
CA PRO A 522 30.91 -2.10 2.60
C PRO A 522 29.40 -2.15 2.84
N TYR A 523 28.85 -1.21 3.62
CA TYR A 523 27.43 -1.05 3.90
C TYR A 523 26.80 0.12 3.12
N ALA A 524 27.47 0.63 2.08
CA ALA A 524 27.02 1.79 1.30
C ALA A 524 25.57 1.66 0.79
N ASP A 525 25.20 0.50 0.24
CA ASP A 525 23.85 0.26 -0.29
C ASP A 525 22.78 0.26 0.83
N LEU A 526 23.09 -0.34 1.99
CA LEU A 526 22.20 -0.33 3.16
C LEU A 526 22.01 1.10 3.68
N LEU A 527 23.10 1.85 3.83
CA LEU A 527 23.06 3.24 4.32
C LEU A 527 22.29 4.14 3.35
N SER A 528 22.55 4.03 2.03
CA SER A 528 21.82 4.79 1.02
C SER A 528 20.31 4.48 1.05
N ALA A 529 19.94 3.21 1.20
CA ALA A 529 18.56 2.80 1.31
C ALA A 529 17.87 3.36 2.58
N LEU A 530 18.56 3.36 3.72
CA LEU A 530 18.09 3.99 4.95
C LEU A 530 17.95 5.52 4.81
N ASP A 531 18.96 6.16 4.21
CA ASP A 531 19.02 7.61 4.08
C ASP A 531 17.94 8.18 3.18
N PHE A 532 17.58 7.47 2.11
CA PHE A 532 16.55 7.91 1.17
C PHE A 532 15.21 7.19 1.38
N SER A 533 15.01 6.62 2.58
CA SER A 533 13.74 6.04 3.00
C SER A 533 12.69 7.12 3.33
N SER A 534 11.48 6.68 3.72
CA SER A 534 10.39 7.60 4.09
C SER A 534 10.83 8.61 5.15
N LEU A 535 10.49 9.90 4.96
CA LEU A 535 10.78 10.98 5.91
C LEU A 535 10.17 10.75 7.32
N SER A 536 9.17 9.88 7.44
CA SER A 536 8.61 9.47 8.74
C SER A 536 9.56 8.60 9.57
N GLY A 537 10.59 8.03 8.96
CA GLY A 537 11.52 7.08 9.56
C GLY A 537 10.91 5.73 9.94
N CYS A 538 9.68 5.43 9.51
CA CYS A 538 9.04 4.15 9.82
C CYS A 538 9.80 2.96 9.23
N SER A 539 10.40 3.10 8.04
CA SER A 539 11.23 2.07 7.44
C SER A 539 12.56 1.88 8.16
N ILE A 540 13.13 2.96 8.71
CA ILE A 540 14.36 2.90 9.52
C ILE A 540 14.08 2.14 10.82
N ARG A 541 12.99 2.46 11.52
CA ARG A 541 12.57 1.75 12.74
C ARG A 541 12.57 0.23 12.55
N LYS A 542 11.92 -0.25 11.49
CA LYS A 542 11.90 -1.69 11.16
C LYS A 542 13.29 -2.23 10.87
N ALA A 543 14.05 -1.49 10.06
CA ALA A 543 15.40 -1.91 9.69
C ALA A 543 16.33 -2.07 10.91
N LEU A 544 16.17 -1.23 11.95
CA LEU A 544 16.96 -1.32 13.18
C LEU A 544 16.81 -2.68 13.89
N HIS A 545 15.61 -3.25 13.93
CA HIS A 545 15.39 -4.61 14.44
C HIS A 545 16.02 -5.63 13.52
N SER A 546 15.70 -5.58 12.22
CA SER A 546 16.21 -6.53 11.23
C SER A 546 17.74 -6.58 11.18
N VAL A 547 18.46 -5.47 11.44
CA VAL A 547 19.94 -5.41 11.46
C VAL A 547 20.58 -5.69 12.83
N SER A 548 19.76 -5.93 13.86
CA SER A 548 20.18 -6.23 15.22
C SER A 548 20.50 -7.73 15.43
N ALA A 549 20.89 -8.08 16.66
CA ALA A 549 21.06 -9.46 17.10
C ALA A 549 19.82 -10.08 17.78
N GLU A 550 18.66 -9.39 17.79
CA GLU A 550 17.43 -9.85 18.47
C GLU A 550 16.98 -11.25 18.01
N SER A 551 17.17 -11.57 16.73
CA SER A 551 16.84 -12.89 16.17
C SER A 551 17.59 -14.04 16.86
N TYR A 552 18.84 -13.82 17.27
CA TYR A 552 19.65 -14.83 17.97
C TYR A 552 19.12 -15.09 19.39
N SER A 553 18.68 -14.04 20.09
CA SER A 553 17.98 -14.17 21.37
C SER A 553 16.68 -14.96 21.21
N ALA A 554 15.85 -14.64 20.21
CA ALA A 554 14.58 -15.33 19.95
C ALA A 554 14.79 -16.83 19.67
N ALA A 555 15.78 -17.19 18.84
CA ALA A 555 16.13 -18.58 18.56
C ALA A 555 16.61 -19.34 19.82
N ALA A 556 17.34 -18.66 20.71
CA ALA A 556 17.77 -19.22 21.99
C ALA A 556 16.58 -19.44 22.95
N GLN A 557 15.65 -18.49 23.04
CA GLN A 557 14.43 -18.61 23.84
C GLN A 557 13.56 -19.79 23.37
N ALA A 558 13.33 -19.92 22.07
CA ALA A 558 12.60 -21.06 21.49
C ALA A 558 13.28 -22.41 21.84
N SER A 559 14.61 -22.46 21.77
CA SER A 559 15.39 -23.65 22.16
C SER A 559 15.28 -23.96 23.67
N LEU A 560 15.34 -22.95 24.54
CA LEU A 560 15.14 -23.12 25.99
C LEU A 560 13.73 -23.65 26.29
N ARG A 561 12.72 -23.17 25.57
CA ARG A 561 11.33 -23.66 25.69
C ARG A 561 11.20 -25.11 25.28
N GLN A 562 11.83 -25.53 24.18
CA GLN A 562 11.87 -26.95 23.80
C GLN A 562 12.55 -27.83 24.88
N LEU A 563 13.68 -27.38 25.45
CA LEU A 563 14.35 -28.11 26.54
C LEU A 563 13.46 -28.25 27.78
N ASN A 564 12.72 -27.20 28.12
CA ASN A 564 11.74 -27.21 29.20
C ASN A 564 10.55 -28.14 28.90
N ALA A 565 10.07 -28.17 27.65
CA ALA A 565 9.03 -29.11 27.19
C ALA A 565 9.46 -30.57 27.39
N GLU A 566 10.66 -30.90 26.96
CA GLU A 566 11.25 -32.24 27.11
C GLU A 566 11.38 -32.63 28.59
N ASN A 567 11.84 -31.70 29.44
CA ASN A 567 11.95 -31.92 30.89
C ASN A 567 10.59 -32.16 31.53
N ARG A 568 9.58 -31.35 31.19
CA ARG A 568 8.19 -31.52 31.65
C ARG A 568 7.63 -32.86 31.22
N MET A 569 7.84 -33.24 29.97
CA MET A 569 7.41 -34.54 29.45
C MET A 569 8.04 -35.71 30.20
N MET A 570 9.36 -35.69 30.42
CA MET A 570 10.04 -36.70 31.23
C MET A 570 9.51 -36.70 32.67
N PHE A 571 9.19 -35.53 33.24
CA PHE A 571 8.59 -35.42 34.57
C PHE A 571 7.19 -36.06 34.61
N TYR A 572 6.23 -35.55 33.83
CA TYR A 572 4.81 -35.92 33.92
C TYR A 572 4.55 -37.38 33.54
N ARG A 573 5.22 -37.91 32.52
CA ARG A 573 5.07 -39.32 32.12
C ARG A 573 5.75 -40.30 33.05
N GLN A 574 6.86 -39.87 33.66
CA GLN A 574 7.72 -40.75 34.45
C GLN A 574 7.64 -40.44 35.95
N TRP A 575 6.46 -40.10 36.46
CA TRP A 575 6.13 -40.43 37.85
C TRP A 575 6.07 -41.96 37.99
N ALA A 576 7.24 -42.57 38.00
CA ALA A 576 7.70 -43.28 39.17
C ALA A 576 6.73 -44.30 39.74
N GLU A 577 6.13 -45.12 38.88
CA GLU A 577 5.93 -46.49 39.34
C GLU A 577 7.32 -47.04 39.61
N PRO A 578 7.64 -47.44 40.86
CA PRO A 578 8.81 -48.25 41.07
C PRO A 578 8.71 -49.41 40.09
N ILE A 579 9.80 -49.76 39.40
CA ILE A 579 9.81 -51.00 38.62
C ILE A 579 9.41 -52.12 39.59
N ASP A 580 8.31 -52.85 39.32
CA ASP A 580 7.69 -53.73 40.33
C ASP A 580 8.61 -54.88 40.77
N LYS A 581 9.61 -55.23 39.95
CA LYS A 581 10.58 -56.32 40.21
C LYS A 581 11.95 -55.78 40.61
N ILE A 582 12.57 -56.42 41.61
CA ILE A 582 13.92 -56.11 42.11
C ILE A 582 15.01 -56.24 41.02
N ASN A 583 14.75 -56.99 39.94
CA ASN A 583 15.68 -57.21 38.82
C ASN A 583 15.12 -56.78 37.44
N GLY A 584 14.08 -55.94 37.37
CA GLY A 584 13.48 -55.53 36.10
C GLY A 584 14.25 -54.37 35.43
N THR A 585 14.39 -54.42 34.10
CA THR A 585 14.88 -53.30 33.28
C THR A 585 13.73 -52.80 32.41
N ARG A 586 13.45 -51.49 32.46
CA ARG A 586 12.47 -50.85 31.58
C ARG A 586 13.21 -50.15 30.47
N ILE A 587 12.99 -50.56 29.23
CA ILE A 587 13.43 -49.82 28.04
C ILE A 587 12.24 -49.01 27.54
N TYR A 588 12.44 -47.75 27.21
CA TYR A 588 11.38 -46.86 26.71
C TYR A 588 11.85 -46.02 25.53
N GLY A 589 10.89 -45.64 24.71
CA GLY A 589 11.01 -44.59 23.72
C GLY A 589 9.84 -43.62 23.81
N ASP A 590 10.11 -42.35 23.57
CA ASP A 590 9.14 -41.26 23.56
C ASP A 590 9.36 -40.39 22.32
N LEU A 591 8.27 -40.01 21.67
CA LEU A 591 8.24 -39.05 20.57
C LEU A 591 7.39 -37.87 21.03
N LEU A 592 7.98 -36.67 21.01
CA LEU A 592 7.37 -35.40 21.36
C LEU A 592 7.28 -34.53 20.10
N TYR A 593 6.13 -33.91 19.91
CA TYR A 593 5.95 -32.74 19.04
C TYR A 593 5.56 -31.57 19.92
N GLY A 594 6.26 -30.45 19.79
CA GLY A 594 5.95 -29.20 20.47
C GLY A 594 5.72 -28.10 19.45
N SER A 595 4.79 -27.20 19.75
CA SER A 595 4.59 -25.95 19.01
C SER A 595 4.32 -24.83 20.00
N TYR A 596 5.01 -23.71 19.80
CA TYR A 596 5.06 -22.57 20.71
C TYR A 596 4.97 -21.28 19.92
N ASP A 597 4.19 -20.34 20.44
CA ASP A 597 3.92 -19.03 19.85
C ASP A 597 4.14 -17.96 20.93
N SER A 598 4.98 -16.98 20.62
CA SER A 598 5.44 -15.89 21.48
C SER A 598 5.06 -14.56 20.85
N ASP A 599 4.00 -13.93 21.37
CA ASP A 599 3.43 -12.70 20.83
C ASP A 599 4.36 -11.49 21.06
N GLY A 600 5.01 -11.40 22.22
CA GLY A 600 5.86 -10.27 22.62
C GLY A 600 7.24 -10.32 21.95
N ALA A 601 7.89 -11.48 22.00
CA ALA A 601 9.18 -11.74 21.36
C ALA A 601 9.07 -12.03 19.85
N SER A 602 7.84 -12.09 19.31
CA SER A 602 7.53 -12.23 17.87
C SER A 602 8.18 -13.46 17.22
N TRP A 603 8.07 -14.63 17.84
CA TRP A 603 8.54 -15.88 17.24
C TRP A 603 7.54 -17.02 17.41
N ASP A 604 7.50 -17.87 16.39
CA ASP A 604 6.75 -19.12 16.34
C ASP A 604 7.74 -20.27 16.16
N SER A 605 7.58 -21.36 16.90
CA SER A 605 8.43 -22.53 16.73
C SER A 605 7.66 -23.82 16.78
N ASP A 606 8.13 -24.80 16.03
CA ASP A 606 7.67 -26.17 16.11
C ASP A 606 8.84 -27.15 15.99
N GLY A 607 8.72 -28.26 16.69
CA GLY A 607 9.85 -29.19 16.81
C GLY A 607 9.44 -30.58 17.22
N PHE A 608 10.36 -31.51 16.94
CA PHE A 608 10.21 -32.91 17.29
C PHE A 608 11.38 -33.35 18.17
N SER A 609 11.09 -34.06 19.25
CA SER A 609 12.11 -34.68 20.11
C SER A 609 11.86 -36.18 20.24
N ALA A 610 12.91 -36.98 20.08
CA ALA A 610 12.90 -38.41 20.29
C ALA A 610 13.78 -38.77 21.50
N VAL A 611 13.20 -39.39 22.51
CA VAL A 611 13.90 -39.84 23.71
C VAL A 611 13.94 -41.36 23.71
N VAL A 612 15.11 -41.95 23.90
CA VAL A 612 15.25 -43.38 24.15
C VAL A 612 16.04 -43.58 25.44
N GLY A 613 15.55 -44.44 26.33
CA GLY A 613 16.21 -44.66 27.61
C GLY A 613 16.00 -46.04 28.20
N ALA A 614 16.79 -46.31 29.24
CA ALA A 614 16.71 -47.53 30.02
C ALA A 614 16.78 -47.20 31.51
N ASP A 615 15.80 -47.67 32.26
CA ASP A 615 15.71 -47.53 33.70
C ASP A 615 15.85 -48.90 34.38
N ALA A 616 16.59 -48.95 35.49
CA ALA A 616 16.79 -50.14 36.30
C ALA A 616 16.54 -49.85 37.78
N LYS A 617 15.95 -50.82 38.46
CA LYS A 617 15.76 -50.76 39.91
C LYS A 617 17.08 -51.10 40.62
N LEU A 618 17.58 -50.16 41.42
CA LEU A 618 18.82 -50.33 42.18
C LEU A 618 18.54 -50.94 43.57
N SER A 619 17.41 -50.59 44.18
CA SER A 619 16.93 -51.14 45.46
C SER A 619 15.40 -51.11 45.53
N SER A 620 14.79 -51.50 46.65
CA SER A 620 13.34 -51.35 46.84
C SER A 620 12.86 -49.91 46.67
N GLU A 621 13.73 -48.92 46.91
CA GLU A 621 13.41 -47.50 47.00
C GLU A 621 13.99 -46.69 45.82
N TRP A 622 15.07 -47.16 45.20
CA TRP A 622 15.81 -46.40 44.19
C TRP A 622 15.67 -46.99 42.78
N THR A 623 15.39 -46.12 41.81
CA THR A 623 15.47 -46.40 40.38
C THR A 623 16.41 -45.39 39.74
N ALA A 624 17.27 -45.86 38.83
CA ALA A 624 18.15 -45.00 38.05
C ALA A 624 18.11 -45.38 36.58
N GLY A 625 18.40 -44.44 35.70
CA GLY A 625 18.41 -44.69 34.28
C GLY A 625 19.24 -43.71 33.49
N ILE A 626 19.41 -44.04 32.22
CA ILE A 626 20.09 -43.22 31.23
C ILE A 626 19.15 -42.98 30.04
N ASN A 627 19.29 -41.84 29.39
CA ASN A 627 18.55 -41.51 28.18
C ASN A 627 19.43 -40.80 27.14
N LEU A 628 19.04 -40.96 25.88
CA LEU A 628 19.52 -40.19 24.74
C LEU A 628 18.32 -39.40 24.21
N THR A 629 18.48 -38.09 24.06
CA THR A 629 17.50 -37.20 23.44
C THR A 629 18.06 -36.70 22.12
N LEU A 630 17.29 -36.83 21.03
CA LEU A 630 17.56 -36.22 19.74
C LEU A 630 16.42 -35.26 19.43
N SER A 631 16.72 -34.03 19.07
CA SER A 631 15.67 -33.02 18.81
C SER A 631 15.96 -32.21 17.56
N SER A 632 14.89 -31.75 16.92
CA SER A 632 14.88 -30.79 15.83
C SER A 632 13.88 -29.69 16.15
N LEU A 633 14.20 -28.46 15.84
CA LEU A 633 13.37 -27.28 16.05
C LEU A 633 13.50 -26.38 14.83
N ASN A 634 12.37 -25.89 14.35
CA ASN A 634 12.27 -24.81 13.39
C ASN A 634 11.61 -23.63 14.08
N THR A 635 12.16 -22.43 13.90
CA THR A 635 11.66 -21.19 14.49
C THR A 635 11.56 -20.13 13.40
N ASP A 636 10.35 -19.62 13.19
CA ASP A 636 10.06 -18.45 12.38
C ASP A 636 10.04 -17.23 13.32
N ILE A 637 10.87 -16.23 13.02
CA ILE A 637 11.03 -15.01 13.82
C ILE A 637 10.43 -13.87 13.01
N GLY A 638 9.20 -13.53 13.37
CA GLY A 638 8.40 -12.51 12.73
C GLY A 638 8.68 -11.10 13.23
N GLY A 639 7.63 -10.26 13.20
CA GLY A 639 7.74 -8.85 13.56
C GLY A 639 8.60 -8.06 12.57
N ASP A 640 9.54 -7.26 13.09
CA ASP A 640 10.46 -6.46 12.28
C ASP A 640 11.85 -7.12 12.11
N ASN A 641 12.03 -8.36 12.58
CA ASN A 641 13.30 -9.09 12.55
C ASN A 641 13.49 -9.97 11.31
N ASP A 642 12.40 -10.55 10.76
CA ASP A 642 12.34 -11.35 9.52
C ASP A 642 13.49 -12.37 9.39
N ALA A 643 13.42 -13.45 10.17
CA ALA A 643 14.45 -14.48 10.19
C ALA A 643 13.89 -15.90 10.40
N ASP A 644 14.56 -16.89 9.82
CA ASP A 644 14.30 -18.32 10.03
C ASP A 644 15.48 -18.95 10.76
N ALA A 645 15.21 -19.76 11.80
CA ALA A 645 16.22 -20.48 12.54
C ALA A 645 15.93 -21.98 12.68
N ASP A 646 16.93 -22.80 12.38
CA ASP A 646 16.89 -24.25 12.56
C ASP A 646 17.84 -24.67 13.68
N ALA A 647 17.39 -25.56 14.55
CA ALA A 647 18.24 -26.16 15.57
C ALA A 647 18.10 -27.68 15.61
N THR A 648 19.23 -28.39 15.64
CA THR A 648 19.28 -29.85 15.85
C THR A 648 20.15 -30.18 17.04
N SER A 649 19.67 -31.02 17.95
CA SER A 649 20.36 -31.27 19.21
C SER A 649 20.47 -32.74 19.57
N VAL A 650 21.51 -33.06 20.35
CA VAL A 650 21.75 -34.37 20.93
C VAL A 650 22.15 -34.20 22.39
N LEU A 651 21.34 -34.77 23.30
CA LEU A 651 21.63 -34.77 24.73
C LEU A 651 21.76 -36.19 25.28
N LEU A 652 22.75 -36.38 26.15
CA LEU A 652 22.86 -37.58 26.98
C LEU A 652 22.42 -37.23 28.41
N GLY A 653 21.55 -38.06 28.97
CA GLY A 653 20.94 -37.83 30.27
C GLY A 653 21.09 -38.98 31.25
N MET A 654 21.06 -38.64 32.53
CA MET A 654 20.88 -39.57 33.63
C MET A 654 19.71 -39.13 34.49
N ARG A 655 18.94 -40.09 34.98
CA ARG A 655 17.80 -39.83 35.87
C ARG A 655 17.82 -40.74 37.08
N ALA A 656 17.30 -40.24 38.18
CA ALA A 656 17.14 -40.98 39.42
C ALA A 656 15.77 -40.70 40.05
N LEU A 657 15.25 -41.73 40.72
CA LEU A 657 14.00 -41.69 41.44
C LEU A 657 14.20 -42.41 42.78
N TYR A 658 13.84 -41.71 43.85
CA TYR A 658 13.72 -42.23 45.20
C TYR A 658 12.25 -42.26 45.62
N ARG A 659 11.75 -43.46 45.92
CA ARG A 659 10.37 -43.72 46.31
C ARG A 659 10.32 -44.90 47.29
N PRO A 660 10.37 -44.64 48.61
CA PRO A 660 10.46 -45.69 49.62
C PRO A 660 9.18 -46.55 49.72
N GLU A 661 8.02 -45.95 49.46
CA GLU A 661 6.73 -46.63 49.46
C GLU A 661 5.92 -46.28 48.19
N LEU A 662 4.99 -47.17 47.81
CA LEU A 662 4.11 -46.94 46.66
C LEU A 662 3.21 -45.70 46.87
N ALA A 663 2.80 -45.43 48.11
CA ALA A 663 2.10 -44.23 48.53
C ALA A 663 3.06 -43.29 49.30
N GLY A 664 2.79 -41.99 49.27
CA GLY A 664 3.54 -40.99 50.02
C GLY A 664 4.68 -40.35 49.22
N PHE A 665 5.80 -40.13 49.91
CA PHE A 665 6.90 -39.29 49.42
C PHE A 665 7.60 -39.87 48.19
N TYR A 666 7.96 -39.00 47.25
CA TYR A 666 8.92 -39.31 46.20
C TYR A 666 9.81 -38.09 45.91
N LEU A 667 11.02 -38.38 45.42
CA LEU A 667 11.99 -37.41 44.93
C LEU A 667 12.55 -37.92 43.61
N GLN A 668 12.57 -37.08 42.59
CA GLN A 668 13.18 -37.41 41.30
C GLN A 668 14.12 -36.30 40.84
N GLY A 669 15.09 -36.69 40.02
CA GLY A 669 16.00 -35.77 39.36
C GLY A 669 16.45 -36.28 38.00
N ASN A 670 16.77 -35.34 37.12
CA ASN A 670 17.29 -35.59 35.78
C ASN A 670 18.39 -34.57 35.47
N LEU A 671 19.49 -35.05 34.91
CA LEU A 671 20.59 -34.22 34.43
C LEU A 671 20.89 -34.62 32.99
N ARG A 672 20.85 -33.66 32.07
CA ARG A 672 21.18 -33.85 30.64
C ARG A 672 22.19 -32.82 30.20
N ALA A 673 23.11 -33.23 29.32
CA ALA A 673 24.07 -32.34 28.68
C ALA A 673 24.29 -32.78 27.23
N GLY A 674 24.57 -31.82 26.37
CA GLY A 674 24.61 -32.08 24.93
C GLY A 674 25.16 -30.93 24.12
N ILE A 675 24.96 -31.06 22.82
CA ILE A 675 25.30 -30.05 21.82
C ILE A 675 24.08 -29.76 20.94
N GLN A 676 23.99 -28.53 20.46
CA GLN A 676 22.97 -28.09 19.52
C GLN A 676 23.64 -27.39 18.35
N ASN A 677 23.39 -27.84 17.13
CA ASN A 677 23.78 -27.16 15.91
C ASN A 677 22.65 -26.21 15.50
N GLY A 678 22.90 -24.90 15.59
CA GLY A 678 22.01 -23.85 15.13
C GLY A 678 22.39 -23.36 13.74
N LYS A 679 21.39 -22.95 12.96
CA LYS A 679 21.55 -22.22 11.70
C LYS A 679 20.51 -21.12 11.65
N MET A 680 20.86 -19.99 11.06
CA MET A 680 19.93 -18.87 10.89
C MET A 680 20.10 -18.20 9.54
N ASP A 681 18.96 -17.87 8.98
CA ASP A 681 18.77 -17.15 7.73
C ASP A 681 18.00 -15.86 8.07
N ARG A 682 18.69 -14.71 8.15
CA ARG A 682 18.11 -13.41 8.51
C ARG A 682 17.96 -12.52 7.29
N THR A 683 16.87 -11.76 7.19
CA THR A 683 16.60 -10.87 6.05
C THR A 683 16.55 -9.41 6.49
N VAL A 684 17.24 -8.54 5.75
CA VAL A 684 17.16 -7.08 5.92
C VAL A 684 16.57 -6.47 4.67
N SER A 685 15.44 -5.78 4.82
CA SER A 685 14.71 -5.15 3.72
C SER A 685 14.33 -3.71 4.03
N VAL A 686 14.85 -2.75 3.26
CA VAL A 686 14.53 -1.33 3.42
C VAL A 686 14.65 -0.59 2.09
N ASN A 687 13.63 0.16 1.69
CA ASN A 687 13.67 1.04 0.51
C ASN A 687 14.30 0.42 -0.76
N GLY A 688 13.90 -0.80 -1.12
CA GLY A 688 14.43 -1.55 -2.28
C GLY A 688 15.77 -2.27 -2.05
N TYR A 689 16.47 -2.02 -0.95
CA TYR A 689 17.57 -2.87 -0.48
C TYR A 689 17.00 -4.16 0.11
N HIS A 690 17.58 -5.28 -0.32
CA HIS A 690 17.23 -6.62 0.16
C HIS A 690 18.52 -7.43 0.31
N ALA A 691 18.79 -7.91 1.52
CA ALA A 691 19.92 -8.76 1.82
C ALA A 691 19.48 -9.93 2.70
N LYS A 692 20.07 -11.09 2.42
CA LYS A 692 19.97 -12.27 3.26
C LYS A 692 21.33 -12.51 3.92
N MET A 693 21.31 -12.83 5.19
CA MET A 693 22.47 -13.15 5.98
C MET A 693 22.33 -14.58 6.51
N ASP A 694 23.41 -15.34 6.41
CA ASP A 694 23.44 -16.75 6.79
C ASP A 694 24.48 -16.95 7.90
N SER A 695 24.14 -17.73 8.93
CA SER A 695 25.05 -18.15 10.00
C SER A 695 24.82 -19.59 10.44
N ASP A 696 25.88 -20.22 10.96
CA ASP A 696 25.84 -21.52 11.60
C ASP A 696 26.74 -21.57 12.83
N TRP A 697 26.28 -22.25 13.89
CA TRP A 697 27.02 -22.34 15.14
C TRP A 697 26.74 -23.64 15.90
N LEU A 698 27.67 -23.98 16.80
CA LEU A 698 27.55 -25.16 17.66
C LEU A 698 27.53 -24.74 19.14
N SER A 699 26.35 -24.82 19.74
CA SER A 699 26.12 -24.48 21.15
C SER A 699 26.31 -25.66 22.09
N PHE A 700 26.73 -25.37 23.32
CA PHE A 700 26.59 -26.31 24.43
C PHE A 700 25.22 -26.13 25.08
N ILE A 701 24.51 -27.23 25.33
CA ILE A 701 23.20 -27.21 25.98
C ILE A 701 23.17 -28.12 27.20
N GLY A 702 22.42 -27.72 28.23
CA GLY A 702 22.32 -28.48 29.46
C GLY A 702 21.01 -28.27 30.18
N THR A 703 20.55 -29.31 30.87
CA THR A 703 19.36 -29.23 31.72
C THR A 703 19.57 -29.95 33.05
N ALA A 704 19.08 -29.36 34.13
CA ALA A 704 19.01 -29.98 35.45
C ALA A 704 17.59 -29.82 36.03
N GLN A 705 16.94 -30.95 36.31
CA GLN A 705 15.60 -30.97 36.89
C GLN A 705 15.64 -31.70 38.24
N ALA A 706 14.90 -31.17 39.21
CA ALA A 706 14.59 -31.86 40.46
C ALA A 706 13.13 -31.63 40.82
N ALA A 707 12.46 -32.67 41.32
CA ALA A 707 11.07 -32.56 41.74
C ALA A 707 10.75 -33.46 42.93
N VAL A 708 9.89 -32.98 43.80
CA VAL A 708 9.46 -33.63 45.03
C VAL A 708 7.95 -33.61 45.13
N GLY A 709 7.35 -34.68 45.64
CA GLY A 709 5.91 -34.69 45.88
C GLY A 709 5.48 -35.77 46.85
N TYR A 710 4.17 -35.80 47.12
CA TYR A 710 3.56 -36.73 48.06
C TYR A 710 2.23 -37.25 47.53
N ASP A 711 2.18 -38.53 47.16
CA ASP A 711 0.98 -39.16 46.60
C ASP A 711 0.09 -39.74 47.70
N LEU A 712 -1.19 -39.38 47.69
CA LEU A 712 -2.24 -40.08 48.40
C LEU A 712 -2.75 -41.22 47.52
N LEU A 713 -2.82 -42.43 48.09
CA LEU A 713 -3.32 -43.63 47.40
C LEU A 713 -4.70 -44.01 47.92
N SER A 714 -5.65 -44.21 47.00
CA SER A 714 -6.95 -44.82 47.26
C SER A 714 -7.10 -46.03 46.35
N ALA A 715 -7.18 -47.22 46.93
CA ALA A 715 -7.31 -48.49 46.21
C ALA A 715 -8.67 -49.13 46.47
N GLY A 716 -9.26 -49.73 45.44
CA GLY A 716 -10.49 -50.52 45.51
C GLY A 716 -10.38 -51.79 44.66
N ASP A 717 -11.45 -52.58 44.56
CA ASP A 717 -11.45 -53.83 43.77
C ASP A 717 -11.21 -53.54 42.28
N GLY A 718 -9.98 -53.77 41.84
CA GLY A 718 -9.54 -53.63 40.45
C GLY A 718 -9.16 -52.22 40.01
N TYR A 719 -9.04 -51.24 40.92
CA TYR A 719 -8.54 -49.90 40.57
C TYR A 719 -7.65 -49.28 41.65
N ASN A 720 -6.68 -48.48 41.22
CA ASN A 720 -5.79 -47.68 42.06
C ASN A 720 -5.84 -46.21 41.61
N PHE A 721 -6.18 -45.32 42.54
CA PHE A 721 -6.17 -43.87 42.32
C PHE A 721 -5.07 -43.21 43.15
N ARG A 722 -4.19 -42.44 42.49
CA ARG A 722 -3.13 -41.64 43.10
C ARG A 722 -3.34 -40.17 42.79
N THR A 723 -3.16 -39.34 43.80
CA THR A 723 -3.26 -37.89 43.64
C THR A 723 -2.46 -37.18 44.72
N GLY A 724 -1.87 -36.04 44.40
CA GLY A 724 -1.10 -35.30 45.38
C GLY A 724 -0.38 -34.08 44.81
N PRO A 725 0.10 -33.20 45.71
CA PRO A 725 0.89 -32.04 45.32
C PRO A 725 2.31 -32.43 44.93
N PHE A 726 2.92 -31.59 44.10
CA PHE A 726 4.34 -31.64 43.79
C PHE A 726 4.93 -30.23 43.68
N ALA A 727 6.24 -30.16 43.85
CA ALA A 727 7.07 -29.00 43.57
C ALA A 727 8.24 -29.42 42.68
N GLY A 728 8.54 -28.62 41.67
CA GLY A 728 9.61 -28.86 40.70
C GLY A 728 10.49 -27.64 40.50
N VAL A 729 11.73 -27.89 40.11
CA VAL A 729 12.66 -26.89 39.58
C VAL A 729 13.27 -27.46 38.31
N ASN A 730 13.26 -26.68 37.25
CA ASN A 730 13.88 -26.98 35.97
C ASN A 730 14.91 -25.90 35.69
N TYR A 731 16.17 -26.25 35.51
CA TYR A 731 17.19 -25.34 35.00
C TYR A 731 17.57 -25.78 33.59
N SER A 732 17.51 -24.88 32.63
CA SER A 732 17.92 -25.10 31.24
C SER A 732 18.88 -24.00 30.85
N LEU A 733 19.94 -24.36 30.13
CA LEU A 733 20.95 -23.40 29.68
C LEU A 733 21.42 -23.72 28.27
N ILE A 734 21.74 -22.67 27.52
CA ILE A 734 22.34 -22.72 26.19
C ILE A 734 23.51 -21.74 26.18
N ARG A 735 24.71 -22.23 25.91
CA ARG A 735 25.91 -21.40 25.70
C ARG A 735 26.19 -21.35 24.20
N ILE A 736 25.99 -20.17 23.63
CA ILE A 736 26.28 -19.87 22.23
C ILE A 736 27.74 -19.35 22.14
N PRO A 737 28.54 -19.80 21.15
CA PRO A 737 29.87 -19.23 20.90
C PRO A 737 29.76 -17.88 20.17
N ASP A 738 30.89 -17.25 19.88
CA ASP A 738 30.89 -16.12 18.93
C ASP A 738 30.38 -16.62 17.56
N ILE A 739 29.50 -15.87 16.92
CA ILE A 739 28.91 -16.22 15.61
C ILE A 739 29.43 -15.25 14.55
N ASP A 740 30.02 -15.83 13.52
CA ASP A 740 30.44 -15.13 12.31
C ASP A 740 29.33 -15.23 11.25
N GLU A 741 28.60 -14.14 11.02
CA GLU A 741 27.58 -14.13 9.97
C GLU A 741 28.20 -13.80 8.59
N SER A 742 27.51 -14.19 7.52
CA SER A 742 27.87 -13.90 6.13
C SER A 742 26.72 -13.22 5.40
N GLY A 743 27.01 -12.29 4.48
CA GLY A 743 25.99 -11.50 3.76
C GLY A 743 26.32 -10.00 3.77
N SER A 744 25.64 -9.16 3.00
CA SER A 744 26.01 -7.73 2.86
C SER A 744 25.69 -6.85 4.07
N ALA A 745 24.78 -7.29 4.95
CA ALA A 745 24.47 -6.65 6.24
C ALA A 745 24.93 -7.52 7.43
N ALA A 746 26.03 -8.27 7.25
CA ALA A 746 26.52 -9.22 8.26
C ALA A 746 26.98 -8.53 9.55
N ILE A 747 26.67 -9.19 10.67
CA ILE A 747 27.12 -8.83 12.02
C ILE A 747 27.98 -9.97 12.62
N ASP A 748 28.90 -9.60 13.50
CA ASP A 748 29.61 -10.54 14.38
C ASP A 748 28.90 -10.51 15.73
N VAL A 749 28.40 -11.66 16.18
CA VAL A 749 27.64 -11.79 17.43
C VAL A 749 28.55 -12.35 18.52
N ASP A 750 28.59 -11.69 19.67
CA ASP A 750 29.42 -12.11 20.80
C ASP A 750 28.80 -13.32 21.53
N GLY A 751 29.64 -14.26 21.95
CA GLY A 751 29.20 -15.47 22.61
C GLY A 751 28.57 -15.23 23.98
N THR A 752 27.29 -15.55 24.11
CA THR A 752 26.50 -15.35 25.33
C THR A 752 25.91 -16.66 25.89
N THR A 753 25.37 -16.59 27.11
CA THR A 753 24.65 -17.70 27.76
C THR A 753 23.21 -17.28 28.00
N TYR A 754 22.27 -18.09 27.51
CA TYR A 754 20.86 -17.96 27.83
C TYR A 754 20.48 -19.06 28.82
N ASP A 755 19.69 -18.72 29.83
CA ASP A 755 19.22 -19.70 30.79
C ASP A 755 17.82 -19.39 31.35
N SER A 756 17.18 -20.46 31.83
CA SER A 756 15.80 -20.46 32.32
C SER A 756 15.74 -21.32 33.57
N LEU A 757 15.09 -20.83 34.63
CA LEU A 757 14.93 -21.52 35.91
C LEU A 757 13.46 -21.57 36.36
N PRO A 758 12.54 -22.28 35.66
CA PRO A 758 11.17 -22.38 36.09
C PRO A 758 11.02 -23.14 37.41
N LEU A 759 10.39 -22.49 38.38
CA LEU A 759 9.87 -23.11 39.60
C LEU A 759 8.42 -23.49 39.40
N GLU A 760 8.07 -24.75 39.67
CA GLU A 760 6.73 -25.29 39.43
C GLU A 760 6.08 -25.75 40.73
N LEU A 761 4.81 -25.41 40.91
CA LEU A 761 3.96 -25.95 41.96
C LEU A 761 2.69 -26.49 41.31
N GLY A 762 2.40 -27.77 41.56
CA GLY A 762 1.28 -28.40 40.89
C GLY A 762 0.64 -29.52 41.69
N TRP A 763 -0.39 -30.07 41.06
CA TRP A 763 -1.16 -31.19 41.57
C TRP A 763 -1.35 -32.21 40.46
N ARG A 764 -1.26 -33.49 40.82
CA ARG A 764 -1.47 -34.58 39.88
C ARG A 764 -2.67 -35.45 40.18
N PHE A 765 -3.07 -36.20 39.17
CA PHE A 765 -4.08 -37.25 39.22
C PHE A 765 -3.63 -38.43 38.36
N LYS A 766 -3.81 -39.64 38.87
CA LYS A 766 -3.51 -40.87 38.15
C LYS A 766 -4.48 -41.97 38.57
N LEU A 767 -5.22 -42.51 37.60
CA LEU A 767 -6.17 -43.60 37.79
C LEU A 767 -5.68 -44.80 37.00
N GLN A 768 -5.52 -45.93 37.68
CA GLN A 768 -5.17 -47.21 37.08
C GLN A 768 -6.31 -48.19 37.29
N GLN A 769 -6.72 -48.84 36.21
CA GLN A 769 -7.78 -49.83 36.19
C GLN A 769 -7.21 -51.16 35.67
N GLU A 770 -7.31 -52.20 36.49
CA GLU A 770 -7.02 -53.56 36.05
C GLU A 770 -8.15 -54.06 35.14
N LEU A 771 -7.76 -54.62 34.00
CA LEU A 771 -8.65 -55.24 33.03
C LEU A 771 -8.69 -56.75 33.26
N LYS A 772 -9.80 -57.39 32.88
CA LYS A 772 -9.98 -58.86 33.00
C LYS A 772 -8.90 -59.68 32.27
N SER A 773 -8.20 -59.06 31.32
CA SER A 773 -7.08 -59.65 30.56
C SER A 773 -5.77 -59.73 31.34
N GLY A 774 -5.69 -59.15 32.56
CA GLY A 774 -4.44 -58.93 33.28
C GLY A 774 -3.63 -57.73 32.78
N SER A 775 -4.21 -56.92 31.88
CA SER A 775 -3.64 -55.64 31.43
C SER A 775 -4.11 -54.51 32.34
N THR A 776 -3.40 -53.38 32.36
CA THR A 776 -3.77 -52.19 33.13
C THR A 776 -4.00 -51.02 32.18
N PHE A 777 -5.12 -50.32 32.34
CA PHE A 777 -5.37 -49.05 31.66
C PHE A 777 -5.14 -47.90 32.64
N GLU A 778 -4.40 -46.89 32.22
CA GLU A 778 -4.02 -45.75 33.03
C GLU A 778 -4.54 -44.45 32.40
N LEU A 779 -5.11 -43.58 33.22
CA LEU A 779 -5.41 -42.18 32.91
C LEU A 779 -4.61 -41.29 33.86
N PHE A 780 -4.01 -40.23 33.34
CA PHE A 780 -3.30 -39.26 34.16
C PHE A 780 -3.59 -37.83 33.72
N ALA A 781 -3.53 -36.93 34.70
CA ALA A 781 -3.70 -35.50 34.52
C ALA A 781 -2.81 -34.74 35.50
N ASP A 782 -2.21 -33.65 35.06
CA ASP A 782 -1.37 -32.80 35.90
C ASP A 782 -1.70 -31.34 35.60
N ALA A 783 -1.77 -30.53 36.65
CA ALA A 783 -1.93 -29.08 36.54
C ALA A 783 -0.89 -28.41 37.42
N SER A 784 -0.12 -27.48 36.87
CA SER A 784 0.88 -26.71 37.59
C SER A 784 0.85 -25.24 37.22
N PHE A 785 1.24 -24.42 38.18
CA PHE A 785 1.65 -23.04 37.96
C PHE A 785 3.17 -23.00 37.98
N PHE A 786 3.76 -22.21 37.09
CA PHE A 786 5.20 -22.02 37.04
C PHE A 786 5.59 -20.55 37.01
N TYR A 787 6.78 -20.26 37.53
CA TYR A 787 7.41 -18.94 37.50
C TYR A 787 8.90 -19.09 37.26
N ASP A 788 9.42 -18.49 36.19
CA ASP A 788 10.83 -18.40 35.88
C ASP A 788 11.48 -17.25 36.66
N VAL A 789 12.47 -17.60 37.47
CA VAL A 789 13.16 -16.67 38.37
C VAL A 789 14.39 -16.02 37.73
N MET A 790 14.74 -16.39 36.49
CA MET A 790 15.81 -15.73 35.74
C MET A 790 15.41 -14.31 35.30
N ASN A 791 16.38 -13.58 34.71
CA ASN A 791 16.14 -12.26 34.16
C ASN A 791 15.03 -12.32 33.09
N ASN A 792 14.22 -11.26 33.03
CA ASN A 792 13.16 -11.14 32.05
C ASN A 792 13.66 -10.63 30.69
N GLU A 793 14.94 -10.32 30.55
CA GLU A 793 15.52 -9.74 29.35
C GLU A 793 16.79 -10.52 29.00
N ASP A 794 16.89 -10.89 27.72
CA ASP A 794 18.07 -11.47 27.12
C ASP A 794 18.87 -10.40 26.37
N HIS A 795 20.17 -10.39 26.63
CA HIS A 795 21.12 -9.46 26.02
C HIS A 795 22.09 -10.19 25.10
N THR A 796 22.23 -9.66 23.89
CA THR A 796 23.15 -10.18 22.87
C THR A 796 23.91 -9.03 22.25
N GLU A 797 25.21 -8.95 22.57
CA GLU A 797 26.10 -7.96 22.00
C GLU A 797 26.54 -8.40 20.60
N ALA A 798 26.61 -7.45 19.67
CA ALA A 798 27.07 -7.66 18.31
C ALA A 798 27.76 -6.42 17.75
N ALA A 799 28.49 -6.59 16.65
CA ALA A 799 29.11 -5.50 15.91
C ALA A 799 28.98 -5.72 14.40
N PHE A 800 29.03 -4.65 13.61
CA PHE A 800 29.06 -4.78 12.15
C PHE A 800 30.39 -5.37 11.68
N LYS A 801 30.33 -6.52 10.99
CA LYS A 801 31.49 -7.34 10.62
C LYS A 801 32.54 -6.63 9.76
N TYR A 802 32.12 -5.86 8.77
CA TYR A 802 33.02 -5.36 7.72
C TYR A 802 33.50 -3.92 7.94
N ALA A 803 33.11 -3.28 9.03
CA ALA A 803 33.47 -1.89 9.30
C ALA A 803 33.78 -1.68 10.79
N CYS A 804 34.63 -0.68 11.07
CA CYS A 804 34.96 -0.31 12.45
C CYS A 804 33.85 0.58 13.02
N ALA A 805 32.77 -0.02 13.51
CA ALA A 805 31.71 0.64 14.26
C ALA A 805 31.71 0.20 15.74
N PRO A 806 31.14 1.00 16.66
CA PRO A 806 30.87 0.54 18.02
C PRO A 806 30.03 -0.75 18.03
N SER A 807 30.25 -1.61 19.02
CA SER A 807 29.30 -2.69 19.31
C SER A 807 27.96 -2.12 19.77
N PHE A 808 26.92 -2.90 19.57
CA PHE A 808 25.56 -2.63 19.99
C PHE A 808 24.98 -3.87 20.67
N ASP A 809 23.94 -3.67 21.45
CA ASP A 809 23.32 -4.72 22.26
C ASP A 809 21.85 -4.87 21.84
N SER A 810 21.40 -6.10 21.68
CA SER A 810 19.97 -6.41 21.57
C SER A 810 19.39 -6.66 22.96
N GLU A 811 18.14 -6.29 23.18
CA GLU A 811 17.39 -6.58 24.41
C GLU A 811 16.06 -7.20 23.98
N LEU A 812 15.83 -8.45 24.35
CA LEU A 812 14.59 -9.16 24.04
C LEU A 812 13.92 -9.63 25.32
N GLU A 813 12.67 -9.23 25.55
CA GLU A 813 11.92 -9.64 26.73
C GLU A 813 11.53 -11.13 26.64
N HIS A 814 11.61 -11.84 27.76
CA HIS A 814 11.23 -13.23 27.91
C HIS A 814 9.72 -13.38 28.08
N ASP A 815 9.04 -13.81 27.03
CA ASP A 815 7.63 -14.20 27.13
C ASP A 815 7.45 -15.48 27.96
N GLY A 816 6.26 -15.62 28.55
CA GLY A 816 5.90 -16.80 29.33
C GLY A 816 6.71 -16.97 30.60
N ARG A 817 7.20 -15.90 31.22
CA ARG A 817 7.92 -15.96 32.51
C ARG A 817 7.08 -16.62 33.60
N SER A 818 5.76 -16.48 33.57
CA SER A 818 4.86 -17.18 34.48
C SER A 818 3.63 -17.65 33.75
N GLY A 819 3.07 -18.76 34.21
CA GLY A 819 1.96 -19.37 33.50
C GLY A 819 1.40 -20.61 34.17
N ALA A 820 0.43 -21.21 33.51
CA ALA A 820 -0.14 -22.49 33.87
C ALA A 820 0.23 -23.54 32.82
N TYR A 821 0.50 -24.75 33.28
CA TYR A 821 0.69 -25.91 32.44
C TYR A 821 -0.34 -26.98 32.82
N LEU A 822 -0.99 -27.55 31.80
CA LEU A 822 -1.94 -28.64 31.94
C LEU A 822 -1.48 -29.81 31.08
N ASN A 823 -1.44 -31.01 31.65
CA ASN A 823 -1.13 -32.24 30.92
C ASN A 823 -2.23 -33.28 31.14
N LEU A 824 -2.58 -34.00 30.08
CA LEU A 824 -3.57 -35.07 30.08
C LEU A 824 -3.07 -36.24 29.25
N GLY A 825 -3.24 -37.46 29.72
CA GLY A 825 -2.85 -38.62 28.94
C GLY A 825 -3.44 -39.94 29.39
N ALA A 826 -3.19 -40.95 28.56
CA ALA A 826 -3.65 -42.32 28.78
C ALA A 826 -2.57 -43.32 28.34
N GLN A 827 -2.48 -44.44 29.06
CA GLN A 827 -1.53 -45.51 28.76
C GLN A 827 -2.17 -46.89 28.94
N LEU A 828 -1.81 -47.83 28.07
CA LEU A 828 -2.18 -49.24 28.21
C LEU A 828 -0.93 -50.08 28.47
N LYS A 829 -0.90 -50.78 29.61
CA LYS A 829 0.15 -51.73 30.00
C LYS A 829 -0.38 -53.15 29.83
N LEU A 830 0.23 -53.93 28.94
CA LEU A 830 -0.14 -55.32 28.67
C LEU A 830 0.52 -56.26 29.68
N ALA A 831 -0.13 -57.40 29.92
CA ALA A 831 0.36 -58.44 30.84
C ALA A 831 1.75 -59.00 30.45
N ASN A 832 2.17 -58.86 29.18
CA ASN A 832 3.47 -59.30 28.69
C ASN A 832 4.62 -58.30 28.96
N GLY A 833 4.34 -57.16 29.61
CA GLY A 833 5.34 -56.14 29.94
C GLY A 833 5.46 -54.98 28.95
N PHE A 834 4.76 -55.02 27.81
CA PHE A 834 4.70 -53.91 26.87
C PHE A 834 3.72 -52.82 27.34
N SER A 835 4.06 -51.55 27.18
CA SER A 835 3.15 -50.42 27.37
C SER A 835 3.22 -49.43 26.21
N ALA A 836 2.09 -48.79 25.92
CA ALA A 836 2.03 -47.66 24.98
C ALA A 836 1.06 -46.59 25.48
N GLY A 837 1.39 -45.32 25.26
CA GLY A 837 0.61 -44.20 25.75
C GLY A 837 0.64 -42.97 24.85
N LEU A 838 -0.33 -42.09 25.07
CA LEU A 838 -0.48 -40.80 24.41
C LEU A 838 -0.75 -39.73 25.46
N SER A 839 -0.20 -38.54 25.26
CA SER A 839 -0.53 -37.37 26.08
C SER A 839 -0.51 -36.08 25.27
N CYS A 840 -1.25 -35.11 25.79
CA CYS A 840 -1.33 -33.76 25.30
C CYS A 840 -1.10 -32.80 26.48
N GLY A 841 -0.19 -31.86 26.29
CA GLY A 841 0.13 -30.79 27.22
C GLY A 841 -0.20 -29.43 26.59
N ALA A 842 -0.69 -28.50 27.39
CA ALA A 842 -0.91 -27.12 27.00
C ALA A 842 -0.26 -26.18 28.03
N GLU A 843 0.41 -25.15 27.53
CA GLU A 843 1.05 -24.09 28.28
C GLU A 843 0.42 -22.75 27.91
N THR A 844 0.16 -21.93 28.92
CA THR A 844 -0.26 -20.54 28.71
C THR A 844 0.44 -19.67 29.74
N GLY A 845 1.07 -18.59 29.27
CA GLY A 845 1.72 -17.58 30.09
C GLY A 845 1.40 -16.18 29.59
N SER A 846 2.04 -15.15 30.15
CA SER A 846 2.05 -13.81 29.56
C SER A 846 2.66 -13.88 28.17
N ASP A 847 1.87 -13.62 27.14
CA ASP A 847 2.31 -13.51 25.73
C ASP A 847 2.98 -14.78 25.17
N LEU A 848 2.76 -15.94 25.80
CA LEU A 848 3.24 -17.24 25.34
C LEU A 848 2.10 -18.26 25.35
N THR A 849 1.93 -18.98 24.24
CA THR A 849 1.11 -20.18 24.18
C THR A 849 1.91 -21.37 23.67
N GLY A 850 1.59 -22.56 24.16
CA GLY A 850 2.30 -23.77 23.75
C GLY A 850 1.43 -25.01 23.80
N LEU A 851 1.64 -25.90 22.84
CA LEU A 851 1.01 -27.20 22.75
C LEU A 851 2.08 -28.28 22.61
N ASN A 852 1.92 -29.36 23.37
CA ASN A 852 2.78 -30.54 23.30
C ASN A 852 1.94 -31.78 23.06
N MET A 853 2.36 -32.63 22.14
CA MET A 853 1.78 -33.94 21.90
C MET A 853 2.86 -35.00 21.96
N SER A 854 2.56 -36.14 22.58
CA SER A 854 3.57 -37.18 22.70
C SER A 854 3.02 -38.59 22.65
N ALA A 855 3.88 -39.51 22.22
CA ALA A 855 3.60 -40.94 22.13
C ALA A 855 4.74 -41.75 22.74
N ASP A 856 4.44 -42.56 23.75
CA ASP A 856 5.44 -43.42 24.40
C ASP A 856 5.20 -44.88 24.11
N PHE A 857 6.30 -45.64 24.15
CA PHE A 857 6.30 -47.08 24.24
C PHE A 857 7.36 -47.52 25.24
N ALA A 858 7.07 -48.58 25.99
CA ALA A 858 8.06 -49.18 26.87
C ALA A 858 7.89 -50.70 26.94
N TYR A 859 8.97 -51.37 27.30
CA TYR A 859 8.97 -52.80 27.60
C TYR A 859 9.69 -53.05 28.92
N LEU A 860 9.00 -53.76 29.81
CA LEU A 860 9.55 -54.20 31.09
C LEU A 860 10.04 -55.66 30.97
N PHE A 861 11.34 -55.86 31.11
CA PHE A 861 12.00 -57.18 31.10
C PHE A 861 11.93 -57.88 32.47
#